data_AF-A0A198AQC4-F1
#
_entry.id   AF-A0A198AQC4-F1
#
_cell.length_a   1.000
_cell.length_b   1.000
_cell.length_c   1.000
_cell.angle_alpha   90.00
_cell.angle_beta   90.00
_cell.angle_gamma   90.00
#
_symmetry.space_group_name_H-M   'P 1'
#
loop_
_entity.id
_entity.type
_entity.pdbx_description
1 polymer ?
#
loop_
_entity_poly.entity_id
_entity_poly.type
_entity_poly.pdbx_seq_one_letter_code
_entity_poly.pdbx_strand_id
1 'polypeptide(L)'
;MNFQNPLINVSRMLVVMMLLSVFAFAPVPAAAAGGELTHELNDLIAKAETLKSGNEEFPLQISNTDVGSDVNKAFPWVYANELKDLNNALEFARNAMTPTSEAIASLQNAIVSFTGKIKADGSDPYFRLDPGPGKVPVNITAPSNVWTSRTPLDNRVPADFAGGTYKMIPYPFADSQGKSDVLQINYVHNGKTTFGGMTLQSPLSPSVDVPAGSNIEFDVFYPKSAQGKFMRWRIRNAGSDIDSYLREYEYNNLNPDWIGSFNGETWLLKHTSITATTGTSSNFILELHGENGRPAETGMLLVGNIKITAPDPNGVALPNVVNKENQSVVTPLKNVYNKQNGTFMVGTIGTGAVTGTRANHYEIFVDGNNLKAESTHPRGPSWLKSVTGEALSGATTTPGVGEYSFPTSSYQAIRDSGTPGQYKSHAHVLAWYNQAPAWMRQMIPATLTLGYNGTTDYYGLGNGVTTTVKVDKEMARRVQFNHTMYVMRHFLTTDTKYGSSESRGVIPIHSWDVLNEEVHESRHSETIPADPNSWRQSLKNTNWLSAMSDDLIGGDITEHYIYLLFKNAHIAAPNAKMAAAYKANYANLPAYMKLDGHDNVGSIDAYIVNDPPKLTYNDYDISNRTKARTVYNMIRAVNTAWLSDPLYDGRPLIEDMGIQGHDSIGKTLASDNQYAMALYASLIDEGLLSGIAYSELDLKAPTSTPGGGAVAPAVLNVRQSDALGYEYALMYKLFNRFAPYIDHIISWGVAGSGWQGSYVLFDSQSNANAGYYGAVNPDRFVLGHSYLEDFFKGEYEKLQNNYAIDLGDLGIYTPGNGETNSLTATIAANDSVTPGSTFAAVVGLDSVTQSVYAQDITLSYDSSVFDYVSAAGTNSNIQVLREDTATPGKVRIISVNLGGLAGTSTAVLNVTFGVKAGVQNTTGIIAVSEAKIGGSDGTVTTAVPSSKTISVSAVPQDKTALIAAVMSAQTLYNTAVVGIKPGQYPQAAKDAFQVAINAAIVVRDDTNSTQSQVDGALAALNSATDTFKATAYKSTDISGKDGIPDGVTDVGDLSTVVTYYGKNSTSANWTKAKIADMNNDNKIDIWDLAYVATNIK
;
A
#
# COMPACT_ATOMS: atom_id res chain seq x y z
N MET A 1 0.17 -63.86 3.53
CA MET A 1 1.63 -63.98 3.34
C MET A 1 1.99 -63.16 2.11
N ASN A 2 2.39 -61.89 2.30
CA ASN A 2 3.79 -61.44 2.45
C ASN A 2 4.55 -61.55 1.12
N PHE A 3 5.13 -60.52 0.49
CA PHE A 3 5.52 -59.15 0.87
C PHE A 3 5.44 -58.24 -0.37
N GLN A 4 5.15 -56.95 -0.19
CA GLN A 4 5.32 -55.91 -1.23
C GLN A 4 6.41 -54.91 -0.83
N ASN A 5 7.20 -54.54 -1.84
CA ASN A 5 8.09 -53.38 -2.02
C ASN A 5 7.54 -52.63 -3.27
N PRO A 6 8.01 -51.43 -3.69
CA PRO A 6 8.70 -50.32 -3.00
C PRO A 6 8.25 -48.88 -3.45
N LEU A 7 8.93 -47.84 -2.88
CA LEU A 7 9.11 -46.42 -3.31
C LEU A 7 7.97 -45.39 -3.14
N ILE A 8 8.26 -44.26 -2.44
CA ILE A 8 7.87 -42.85 -2.74
C ILE A 8 8.49 -41.87 -1.70
N ASN A 9 8.84 -40.66 -2.16
CA ASN A 9 9.30 -39.44 -1.42
C ASN A 9 8.28 -38.91 -0.38
N VAL A 10 8.73 -38.02 0.53
CA VAL A 10 8.07 -36.78 1.06
C VAL A 10 8.31 -36.54 2.58
N SER A 11 8.70 -35.30 2.88
CA SER A 11 8.59 -34.49 4.11
C SER A 11 8.98 -35.03 5.49
N ARG A 12 10.06 -34.46 6.06
CA ARG A 12 10.22 -34.24 7.51
C ARG A 12 11.01 -32.94 7.80
N MET A 13 10.33 -31.80 7.71
CA MET A 13 10.74 -30.56 8.35
C MET A 13 9.46 -29.78 8.72
N LEU A 14 8.86 -30.17 9.85
CA LEU A 14 7.58 -29.65 10.34
C LEU A 14 7.48 -29.92 11.85
N VAL A 15 8.41 -29.40 12.66
CA VAL A 15 8.34 -29.40 14.13
C VAL A 15 9.12 -28.19 14.69
N VAL A 16 8.68 -26.95 14.45
CA VAL A 16 8.81 -25.77 15.36
C VAL A 16 7.81 -24.69 14.89
N MET A 17 6.51 -24.92 15.08
CA MET A 17 5.46 -23.88 15.17
C MET A 17 4.32 -24.46 16.02
N MET A 18 4.64 -24.76 17.28
CA MET A 18 3.67 -25.01 18.34
C MET A 18 4.19 -24.28 19.58
N LEU A 19 3.86 -23.01 19.70
CA LEU A 19 3.89 -22.24 20.94
C LEU A 19 3.05 -20.99 20.74
N LEU A 20 1.73 -21.15 20.90
CA LEU A 20 0.78 -20.16 21.41
C LEU A 20 -0.64 -20.76 21.31
N SER A 21 -1.08 -21.42 22.39
CA SER A 21 -2.45 -21.38 22.96
C SER A 21 -2.78 -22.64 23.77
N VAL A 22 -2.71 -22.54 25.12
CA VAL A 22 -3.69 -23.16 26.03
C VAL A 22 -3.71 -22.34 27.33
N PHE A 23 -4.81 -21.64 27.62
CA PHE A 23 -5.22 -21.36 29.00
C PHE A 23 -6.65 -21.91 29.15
N ALA A 24 -6.81 -22.89 30.03
CA ALA A 24 -8.10 -23.33 30.54
C ALA A 24 -8.04 -23.21 32.07
N PHE A 25 -8.82 -22.29 32.63
CA PHE A 25 -9.03 -22.21 34.08
C PHE A 25 -10.16 -23.17 34.49
N ALA A 26 -9.85 -24.08 35.42
CA ALA A 26 -10.82 -24.65 36.35
C ALA A 26 -10.28 -24.44 37.78
N PRO A 27 -11.14 -24.17 38.79
CA PRO A 27 -10.68 -23.52 40.03
C PRO A 27 -10.43 -24.52 41.17
N VAL A 28 -9.19 -24.72 41.62
CA VAL A 28 -8.84 -25.18 43.01
C VAL A 28 -7.33 -24.93 43.29
N PRO A 29 -6.89 -24.99 44.57
CA PRO A 29 -6.69 -23.89 45.51
C PRO A 29 -5.31 -23.20 45.40
N ALA A 30 -5.16 -22.08 46.09
CA ALA A 30 -3.96 -21.25 46.16
C ALA A 30 -2.67 -22.02 46.48
N ALA A 31 -1.95 -22.47 45.45
CA ALA A 31 -0.54 -22.90 45.52
C ALA A 31 0.24 -22.81 44.17
N ALA A 32 -0.37 -22.35 43.07
CA ALA A 32 0.22 -22.41 41.71
C ALA A 32 0.93 -21.13 41.21
N ALA A 33 0.88 -20.02 41.96
CA ALA A 33 1.41 -18.72 41.49
C ALA A 33 2.93 -18.68 41.27
N GLY A 34 3.72 -19.56 41.92
CA GLY A 34 5.18 -19.61 41.73
C GLY A 34 5.63 -20.30 40.45
N GLY A 35 4.81 -21.20 39.87
CA GLY A 35 5.17 -21.98 38.68
C GLY A 35 5.00 -21.21 37.37
N GLU A 36 3.88 -20.49 37.22
CA GLU A 36 3.58 -19.68 36.02
C GLU A 36 4.55 -18.50 35.88
N LEU A 37 4.84 -17.78 36.97
CA LEU A 37 5.79 -16.66 36.97
C LEU A 37 7.22 -17.10 36.58
N THR A 38 7.61 -18.33 36.90
CA THR A 38 8.93 -18.85 36.54
C THR A 38 9.02 -19.19 35.04
N HIS A 39 7.91 -19.67 34.44
CA HIS A 39 7.85 -19.92 32.99
C HIS A 39 7.86 -18.61 32.19
N GLU A 40 7.04 -17.64 32.60
CA GLU A 40 7.00 -16.30 31.97
C GLU A 40 8.36 -15.62 32.01
N LEU A 41 9.06 -15.70 33.15
CA LEU A 41 10.41 -15.15 33.28
C LEU A 41 11.40 -15.80 32.31
N ASN A 42 11.36 -17.13 32.15
CA ASN A 42 12.24 -17.85 31.23
C ASN A 42 11.95 -17.50 29.76
N ASP A 43 10.68 -17.34 29.39
CA ASP A 43 10.29 -16.92 28.05
C ASP A 43 10.76 -15.48 27.74
N LEU A 44 10.69 -14.59 28.73
CA LEU A 44 11.21 -13.23 28.61
C LEU A 44 12.74 -13.19 28.52
N ILE A 45 13.44 -14.04 29.25
CA ILE A 45 14.91 -14.19 29.13
C ILE A 45 15.26 -14.68 27.72
N ALA A 46 14.57 -15.68 27.20
CA ALA A 46 14.79 -16.19 25.84
C ALA A 46 14.53 -15.09 24.79
N LYS A 47 13.42 -14.36 24.92
CA LYS A 47 13.07 -13.23 24.04
C LYS A 47 14.14 -12.13 24.05
N ALA A 48 14.63 -11.75 25.23
CA ALA A 48 15.68 -10.74 25.36
C ALA A 48 17.03 -11.19 24.77
N GLU A 49 17.40 -12.47 24.91
CA GLU A 49 18.61 -13.02 24.30
C GLU A 49 18.52 -13.10 22.77
N THR A 50 17.35 -13.48 22.23
CA THR A 50 17.10 -13.43 20.77
C THR A 50 17.17 -12.00 20.23
N LEU A 51 16.61 -11.04 20.97
CA LEU A 51 16.66 -9.62 20.60
C LEU A 51 18.10 -9.08 20.58
N LYS A 52 18.94 -9.57 21.50
CA LYS A 52 20.36 -9.24 21.61
C LYS A 52 21.22 -9.90 20.53
N SER A 53 20.87 -11.12 20.10
CA SER A 53 21.58 -11.81 19.02
C SER A 53 21.18 -11.30 17.63
N GLY A 54 19.94 -10.82 17.47
CA GLY A 54 19.34 -10.62 16.15
C GLY A 54 19.02 -11.94 15.46
N ASN A 55 18.66 -11.88 14.17
CA ASN A 55 18.45 -13.06 13.32
C ASN A 55 19.80 -13.53 12.73
N GLU A 56 19.95 -14.81 12.37
CA GLU A 56 21.14 -15.37 11.71
C GLU A 56 21.53 -14.63 10.42
N GLU A 57 20.54 -14.09 9.70
CA GLU A 57 20.76 -13.27 8.48
C GLU A 57 21.05 -11.78 8.78
N PHE A 58 20.62 -11.27 9.95
CA PHE A 58 20.74 -9.86 10.34
C PHE A 58 21.16 -9.75 11.82
N PRO A 59 22.43 -10.08 12.13
CA PRO A 59 22.91 -10.01 13.51
C PRO A 59 22.91 -8.56 13.98
N LEU A 60 22.47 -8.34 15.23
CA LEU A 60 22.46 -7.01 15.83
C LEU A 60 23.89 -6.53 16.05
N GLN A 61 24.26 -5.39 15.47
CA GLN A 61 25.60 -4.82 15.60
C GLN A 61 25.69 -3.89 16.81
N ILE A 62 26.85 -3.89 17.47
CA ILE A 62 27.10 -3.05 18.65
C ILE A 62 28.17 -2.04 18.30
N SER A 63 27.78 -0.77 18.24
CA SER A 63 28.70 0.33 18.04
C SER A 63 29.36 0.75 19.35
N ASN A 64 30.67 0.88 19.33
CA ASN A 64 31.49 1.36 20.44
C ASN A 64 31.93 2.82 20.25
N THR A 65 31.38 3.50 19.24
CA THR A 65 31.67 4.91 18.96
C THR A 65 30.41 5.75 19.19
N ASP A 66 30.57 7.01 19.61
CA ASP A 66 29.43 7.90 19.90
C ASP A 66 28.60 8.26 18.64
N VAL A 67 29.12 7.93 17.45
CA VAL A 67 28.54 8.29 16.15
C VAL A 67 28.17 7.08 15.28
N GLY A 68 28.34 5.84 15.75
CA GLY A 68 27.97 4.66 14.99
C GLY A 68 28.90 4.37 13.81
N SER A 69 30.13 4.90 13.79
CA SER A 69 31.03 4.84 12.63
C SER A 69 31.68 3.48 12.40
N ASP A 70 31.66 2.61 13.40
CA ASP A 70 32.29 1.29 13.43
C ASP A 70 31.32 0.15 13.07
N VAL A 71 30.05 0.46 12.85
CA VAL A 71 29.01 -0.50 12.44
C VAL A 71 28.46 -0.14 11.07
N ASN A 72 27.98 -1.16 10.35
CA ASN A 72 27.28 -0.92 9.11
C ASN A 72 25.85 -0.50 9.41
N LYS A 73 25.58 0.81 9.32
CA LYS A 73 24.33 1.46 9.72
C LYS A 73 23.09 0.95 8.95
N ALA A 74 23.34 0.26 7.84
CA ALA A 74 22.38 -0.45 6.99
C ALA A 74 21.67 -1.63 7.70
N PHE A 75 22.34 -2.25 8.67
CA PHE A 75 21.82 -3.39 9.44
C PHE A 75 21.32 -2.93 10.81
N PRO A 76 20.52 -3.74 11.52
CA PRO A 76 20.16 -3.44 12.91
C PRO A 76 21.41 -3.22 13.77
N TRP A 77 21.48 -2.07 14.44
CA TRP A 77 22.59 -1.72 15.32
C TRP A 77 22.14 -0.91 16.54
N VAL A 78 22.93 -0.94 17.60
CA VAL A 78 22.73 -0.13 18.81
C VAL A 78 24.07 0.39 19.31
N TYR A 79 24.06 1.43 20.14
CA TYR A 79 25.24 1.81 20.89
C TYR A 79 25.47 0.84 22.07
N ALA A 80 26.74 0.63 22.43
CA ALA A 80 27.11 -0.24 23.54
C ALA A 80 26.44 0.14 24.88
N ASN A 81 26.20 1.44 25.12
CA ASN A 81 25.49 1.92 26.30
C ASN A 81 23.98 1.60 26.27
N GLU A 82 23.36 1.49 25.10
CA GLU A 82 21.95 1.16 24.94
C GLU A 82 21.67 -0.32 25.18
N LEU A 83 22.62 -1.19 24.80
CA LEU A 83 22.58 -2.62 25.13
C LEU A 83 22.83 -2.91 26.62
N LYS A 84 23.54 -2.00 27.31
CA LYS A 84 23.85 -2.15 28.73
C LYS A 84 22.60 -2.28 29.59
N ASP A 85 21.54 -1.54 29.29
CA ASP A 85 20.28 -1.59 30.04
C ASP A 85 19.60 -2.96 29.93
N LEU A 86 19.59 -3.56 28.73
CA LEU A 86 19.05 -4.90 28.50
C LEU A 86 19.91 -5.98 29.17
N ASN A 87 21.24 -5.85 29.12
CA ASN A 87 22.16 -6.76 29.81
C ASN A 87 21.99 -6.72 31.33
N ASN A 88 21.83 -5.53 31.92
CA ASN A 88 21.61 -5.38 33.36
C ASN A 88 20.27 -6.02 33.77
N ALA A 89 19.21 -5.86 32.96
CA ALA A 89 17.92 -6.49 33.22
C ALA A 89 17.99 -8.02 33.11
N LEU A 90 18.74 -8.56 32.14
CA LEU A 90 19.01 -9.99 32.01
C LEU A 90 19.80 -10.55 33.21
N GLU A 91 20.79 -9.81 33.70
CA GLU A 91 21.56 -10.20 34.88
C GLU A 91 20.71 -10.15 36.16
N PHE A 92 19.91 -9.10 36.32
CA PHE A 92 18.94 -8.97 37.42
C PHE A 92 17.93 -10.12 37.42
N ALA A 93 17.44 -10.51 36.24
CA ALA A 93 16.49 -11.60 36.07
C ALA A 93 17.07 -13.01 36.29
N ARG A 94 18.37 -13.19 36.06
CA ARG A 94 19.09 -14.47 36.30
C ARG A 94 19.53 -14.65 37.75
N ASN A 95 19.50 -13.59 38.55
CA ASN A 95 19.88 -13.67 39.94
C ASN A 95 18.80 -14.39 40.75
N ALA A 96 19.18 -15.54 41.33
CA ALA A 96 18.29 -16.40 42.10
C ALA A 96 17.70 -15.74 43.36
N MET A 97 18.23 -14.59 43.80
CA MET A 97 17.71 -13.83 44.93
C MET A 97 16.74 -12.70 44.52
N THR A 98 16.53 -12.47 43.22
CA THR A 98 15.61 -11.45 42.72
C THR A 98 14.16 -11.97 42.75
N PRO A 99 13.18 -11.20 43.27
CA PRO A 99 11.77 -11.56 43.19
C PRO A 99 11.30 -11.69 41.73
N THR A 100 10.65 -12.81 41.39
CA THR A 100 10.26 -13.15 40.00
C THR A 100 9.40 -12.08 39.33
N SER A 101 8.49 -11.45 40.07
CA SER A 101 7.61 -10.38 39.57
C SER A 101 8.36 -9.09 39.23
N GLU A 102 9.37 -8.73 40.02
CA GLU A 102 10.26 -7.59 39.74
C GLU A 102 11.19 -7.88 38.54
N ALA A 103 11.68 -9.12 38.43
CA ALA A 103 12.46 -9.57 37.28
C ALA A 103 11.66 -9.50 35.97
N ILE A 104 10.40 -9.95 35.98
CA ILE A 104 9.48 -9.87 34.83
C ILE A 104 9.25 -8.42 34.42
N ALA A 105 8.85 -7.55 35.36
CA ALA A 105 8.58 -6.14 35.07
C ALA A 105 9.84 -5.41 34.53
N SER A 106 11.01 -5.72 35.09
CA SER A 106 12.28 -5.16 34.64
C SER A 106 12.62 -5.62 33.20
N LEU A 107 12.44 -6.90 32.89
CA LEU A 107 12.69 -7.45 31.54
C LEU A 107 11.71 -6.91 30.51
N GLN A 108 10.41 -6.83 30.83
CA GLN A 108 9.40 -6.30 29.92
C GLN A 108 9.69 -4.83 29.55
N ASN A 109 10.00 -4.00 30.54
CA ASN A 109 10.36 -2.60 30.30
C ASN A 109 11.67 -2.46 29.52
N ALA A 110 12.68 -3.28 29.84
CA ALA A 110 13.97 -3.26 29.14
C ALA A 110 13.83 -3.72 27.68
N ILE A 111 13.02 -4.75 27.40
CA ILE A 111 12.73 -5.21 26.04
C ILE A 111 12.07 -4.10 25.22
N VAL A 112 10.99 -3.48 25.73
CA VAL A 112 10.29 -2.40 25.02
C VAL A 112 11.21 -1.21 24.77
N SER A 113 11.96 -0.78 25.79
CA SER A 113 12.91 0.32 25.67
C SER A 113 14.03 0.00 24.67
N PHE A 114 14.58 -1.22 24.71
CA PHE A 114 15.66 -1.63 23.82
C PHE A 114 15.18 -1.76 22.37
N THR A 115 14.01 -2.34 22.12
CA THR A 115 13.42 -2.41 20.77
C THR A 115 13.28 -1.01 20.16
N GLY A 116 12.87 0.00 20.93
CA GLY A 116 12.80 1.39 20.46
C GLY A 116 14.16 2.07 20.26
N LYS A 117 15.27 1.49 20.74
CA LYS A 117 16.64 2.00 20.60
C LYS A 117 17.39 1.35 19.44
N ILE A 118 16.92 0.23 18.90
CA ILE A 118 17.52 -0.42 17.72
C ILE A 118 17.44 0.54 16.54
N LYS A 119 18.61 0.86 15.98
CA LYS A 119 18.78 1.73 14.83
C LYS A 119 19.00 0.89 13.59
N ALA A 120 18.43 1.35 12.50
CA ALA A 120 18.91 1.08 11.17
C ALA A 120 18.74 2.40 10.43
N ASP A 121 19.73 2.84 9.67
CA ASP A 121 19.58 4.05 8.87
C ASP A 121 18.63 3.82 7.68
N GLY A 122 18.11 2.60 7.52
CA GLY A 122 17.18 2.17 6.48
C GLY A 122 17.74 2.40 5.08
N SER A 123 19.06 2.59 4.95
CA SER A 123 19.73 2.14 3.75
C SER A 123 19.76 0.64 3.89
N ASP A 124 18.81 -0.07 3.29
CA ASP A 124 19.15 -1.45 2.99
C ASP A 124 20.35 -1.37 2.02
N PRO A 125 21.44 -2.13 2.20
CA PRO A 125 22.49 -2.21 1.17
C PRO A 125 21.94 -2.67 -0.20
N TYR A 126 20.71 -3.19 -0.20
CA TYR A 126 19.90 -3.61 -1.32
C TYR A 126 18.58 -2.87 -1.47
N PHE A 127 18.35 -1.69 -0.86
CA PHE A 127 17.25 -0.78 -1.24
C PHE A 127 17.70 0.68 -1.26
N ARG A 128 17.69 1.25 -2.46
CA ARG A 128 17.51 2.69 -2.63
C ARG A 128 16.11 2.96 -3.14
N LEU A 129 15.37 3.69 -2.30
CA LEU A 129 14.70 4.95 -2.60
C LEU A 129 14.21 5.14 -4.04
N ASP A 130 12.89 5.27 -4.17
CA ASP A 130 12.19 6.29 -4.98
C ASP A 130 13.18 7.40 -5.45
N PRO A 131 13.23 7.77 -6.76
CA PRO A 131 14.14 8.77 -7.31
C PRO A 131 14.02 10.20 -6.74
N GLY A 132 13.43 10.36 -5.56
CA GLY A 132 13.16 11.62 -4.92
C GLY A 132 11.97 12.30 -5.58
N PRO A 133 11.84 13.63 -5.43
CA PRO A 133 10.67 14.39 -5.86
C PRO A 133 10.65 14.58 -7.38
N GLY A 134 10.55 13.47 -8.10
CA GLY A 134 10.42 13.45 -9.55
C GLY A 134 8.98 13.75 -9.92
N LYS A 135 8.80 14.81 -10.69
CA LYS A 135 7.64 14.91 -11.59
C LYS A 135 7.70 13.72 -12.57
N VAL A 136 6.57 13.24 -13.09
CA VAL A 136 6.49 12.07 -14.02
C VAL A 136 7.67 12.08 -15.00
N PRO A 137 8.57 11.09 -14.99
CA PRO A 137 9.72 11.11 -15.89
C PRO A 137 9.26 11.00 -17.34
N VAL A 138 9.53 12.01 -18.16
CA VAL A 138 9.30 11.99 -19.61
C VAL A 138 10.59 11.66 -20.34
N ASN A 139 10.51 10.79 -21.34
CA ASN A 139 11.66 10.55 -22.23
C ASN A 139 11.95 11.83 -23.02
N ILE A 140 13.15 12.38 -22.86
CA ILE A 140 13.57 13.60 -23.55
C ILE A 140 14.53 13.33 -24.71
N THR A 141 15.27 12.23 -24.67
CA THR A 141 16.12 11.79 -25.79
C THR A 141 16.62 10.35 -25.60
N ALA A 142 16.99 9.70 -26.69
CA ALA A 142 17.75 8.44 -26.70
C ALA A 142 18.89 8.50 -27.73
N PRO A 143 19.88 7.59 -27.67
CA PRO A 143 20.84 7.39 -28.75
C PRO A 143 20.13 7.01 -30.06
N SER A 144 20.66 7.48 -31.18
CA SER A 144 20.17 7.14 -32.52
C SER A 144 20.48 5.69 -32.95
N ASN A 145 21.18 4.93 -32.10
CA ASN A 145 21.73 3.60 -32.37
C ASN A 145 22.77 3.55 -33.51
N VAL A 146 23.24 4.70 -33.99
CA VAL A 146 24.43 4.80 -34.83
C VAL A 146 25.65 4.94 -33.92
N TRP A 147 26.43 3.86 -33.77
CA TRP A 147 27.56 3.79 -32.83
C TRP A 147 28.93 3.87 -33.53
N THR A 148 29.82 4.69 -32.99
CA THR A 148 31.20 4.87 -33.44
C THR A 148 32.19 4.67 -32.29
N SER A 149 33.36 4.10 -32.57
CA SER A 149 34.44 4.03 -31.58
C SER A 149 35.15 5.38 -31.48
N ARG A 150 35.71 5.68 -30.31
CA ARG A 150 36.50 6.88 -30.05
C ARG A 150 37.62 6.63 -29.05
N THR A 151 38.52 7.60 -28.91
CA THR A 151 39.51 7.61 -27.84
C THR A 151 38.83 7.62 -26.47
N PRO A 152 39.33 6.81 -25.51
CA PRO A 152 38.82 6.79 -24.14
C PRO A 152 38.75 8.15 -23.47
N LEU A 153 37.74 8.29 -22.61
CA LEU A 153 37.53 9.45 -21.74
C LEU A 153 38.56 9.47 -20.61
N ASP A 154 38.97 8.30 -20.12
CA ASP A 154 40.05 8.14 -19.15
C ASP A 154 41.37 7.85 -19.86
N ASN A 155 42.33 8.77 -19.74
CA ASN A 155 43.63 8.68 -20.40
C ASN A 155 44.52 7.51 -19.90
N ARG A 156 44.12 6.83 -18.81
CA ARG A 156 44.75 5.60 -18.33
C ARG A 156 44.28 4.37 -19.09
N VAL A 157 43.22 4.51 -19.88
CA VAL A 157 42.68 3.44 -20.74
C VAL A 157 43.41 3.52 -22.08
N PRO A 158 44.09 2.45 -22.51
CA PRO A 158 44.70 2.40 -23.84
C PRO A 158 43.66 2.67 -24.92
N ALA A 159 44.05 3.43 -25.96
CA ALA A 159 43.15 3.88 -27.02
C ALA A 159 42.53 2.75 -27.86
N ASP A 160 43.05 1.54 -27.71
CA ASP A 160 42.62 0.33 -28.37
C ASP A 160 42.57 -0.83 -27.39
N PHE A 161 41.35 -1.21 -27.02
CA PHE A 161 41.08 -2.57 -26.56
C PHE A 161 41.58 -3.54 -27.64
N ALA A 162 42.67 -4.25 -27.38
CA ALA A 162 43.32 -5.15 -28.33
C ALA A 162 42.34 -6.22 -28.86
N GLY A 163 41.63 -5.93 -29.97
CA GLY A 163 40.71 -6.84 -30.65
C GLY A 163 39.24 -6.84 -30.20
N GLY A 164 38.80 -5.92 -29.34
CA GLY A 164 37.37 -5.79 -28.98
C GLY A 164 36.52 -5.34 -30.18
N THR A 165 35.26 -5.81 -30.28
CA THR A 165 34.34 -5.45 -31.39
C THR A 165 32.96 -5.08 -30.89
N TYR A 166 32.21 -4.29 -31.66
CA TYR A 166 30.82 -3.96 -31.36
C TYR A 166 29.96 -3.98 -32.62
N LYS A 167 28.66 -4.21 -32.46
CA LYS A 167 27.65 -4.10 -33.53
C LYS A 167 26.25 -3.99 -32.94
N MET A 168 25.34 -3.36 -33.65
CA MET A 168 23.91 -3.51 -33.36
C MET A 168 23.45 -4.88 -33.84
N ILE A 169 22.64 -5.54 -33.03
CA ILE A 169 21.95 -6.79 -33.40
C ILE A 169 20.47 -6.71 -33.01
N PRO A 170 19.58 -7.44 -33.71
CA PRO A 170 18.23 -7.66 -33.22
C PRO A 170 18.26 -8.25 -31.81
N TYR A 171 17.28 -7.89 -30.98
CA TYR A 171 17.11 -8.43 -29.64
C TYR A 171 17.11 -9.97 -29.69
N PRO A 172 18.12 -10.66 -29.11
CA PRO A 172 18.41 -12.04 -29.48
C PRO A 172 17.63 -13.09 -28.69
N PHE A 173 16.77 -12.67 -27.75
CA PHE A 173 16.04 -13.55 -26.86
C PHE A 173 14.62 -13.86 -27.39
N ALA A 174 13.97 -14.88 -26.81
CA ALA A 174 12.72 -15.43 -27.32
C ALA A 174 11.56 -14.42 -27.33
N ASP A 175 11.59 -13.43 -26.44
CA ASP A 175 10.61 -12.34 -26.28
C ASP A 175 10.94 -11.10 -27.12
N SER A 176 11.62 -11.27 -28.26
CA SER A 176 12.04 -10.18 -29.16
C SER A 176 10.91 -9.35 -29.78
N GLN A 177 9.65 -9.80 -29.71
CA GLN A 177 8.53 -9.09 -30.31
C GLN A 177 8.33 -7.71 -29.67
N GLY A 178 8.50 -6.65 -30.47
CA GLY A 178 8.33 -5.26 -30.02
C GLY A 178 9.53 -4.70 -29.23
N LYS A 179 10.64 -5.45 -29.11
CA LYS A 179 11.87 -4.97 -28.49
C LYS A 179 12.78 -4.32 -29.53
N SER A 180 13.50 -3.29 -29.11
CA SER A 180 14.49 -2.60 -29.97
C SER A 180 15.77 -3.41 -30.11
N ASP A 181 16.54 -3.13 -31.17
CA ASP A 181 17.89 -3.65 -31.36
C ASP A 181 18.78 -3.31 -30.15
N VAL A 182 19.72 -4.21 -29.85
CA VAL A 182 20.67 -4.08 -28.75
C VAL A 182 22.09 -3.91 -29.27
N LEU A 183 22.89 -3.13 -28.55
CA LEU A 183 24.31 -2.94 -28.82
C LEU A 183 25.07 -4.15 -28.26
N GLN A 184 25.54 -5.04 -29.13
CA GLN A 184 26.45 -6.10 -28.76
C GLN A 184 27.87 -5.54 -28.61
N ILE A 185 28.48 -5.78 -27.45
CA ILE A 185 29.87 -5.43 -27.13
C ILE A 185 30.63 -6.71 -26.83
N ASN A 186 31.64 -7.02 -27.64
CA ASN A 186 32.61 -8.09 -27.39
C ASN A 186 33.89 -7.47 -26.81
N TYR A 187 34.14 -7.74 -25.53
CA TYR A 187 35.25 -7.15 -24.78
C TYR A 187 36.43 -8.13 -24.67
N VAL A 188 37.65 -7.59 -24.63
CA VAL A 188 38.92 -8.34 -24.47
C VAL A 188 39.78 -7.66 -23.41
N HIS A 189 39.90 -8.27 -22.23
CA HIS A 189 40.76 -7.80 -21.15
C HIS A 189 42.07 -8.61 -21.10
N ASN A 190 43.21 -7.93 -21.09
CA ASN A 190 44.53 -8.56 -21.23
C ASN A 190 45.17 -9.04 -19.90
N GLY A 191 44.51 -8.81 -18.76
CA GLY A 191 44.95 -9.23 -17.43
C GLY A 191 46.23 -8.56 -16.91
N LYS A 192 46.67 -7.46 -17.54
CA LYS A 192 47.94 -6.77 -17.20
C LYS A 192 47.78 -5.30 -16.83
N THR A 193 46.72 -4.63 -17.28
CA THR A 193 46.51 -3.21 -17.01
C THR A 193 45.38 -3.01 -15.98
N THR A 194 45.58 -2.04 -15.08
CA THR A 194 44.59 -1.62 -14.06
C THR A 194 43.33 -1.02 -14.66
N PHE A 195 43.42 -0.51 -15.89
CA PHE A 195 42.30 0.02 -16.66
C PHE A 195 42.37 -0.51 -18.08
N GLY A 196 41.22 -0.85 -18.62
CA GLY A 196 41.08 -1.26 -20.00
C GLY A 196 39.61 -1.22 -20.36
N GLY A 197 39.28 -0.54 -21.47
CA GLY A 197 37.92 -0.48 -21.97
C GLY A 197 37.72 -0.12 -23.44
N MET A 198 36.48 -0.32 -23.92
CA MET A 198 35.99 0.18 -25.20
C MET A 198 35.15 1.44 -24.96
N THR A 199 35.39 2.48 -25.76
CA THR A 199 34.59 3.71 -25.72
C THR A 199 33.80 3.87 -26.99
N LEU A 200 32.48 3.88 -26.84
CA LEU A 200 31.52 3.99 -27.92
C LEU A 200 30.74 5.29 -27.78
N GLN A 201 30.42 5.90 -28.90
CA GLN A 201 29.64 7.12 -28.97
C GLN A 201 28.51 6.96 -29.97
N SER A 202 27.33 7.47 -29.61
CA SER A 202 26.18 7.61 -30.51
C SER A 202 25.56 9.01 -30.40
N PRO A 203 25.16 9.63 -31.52
CA PRO A 203 24.40 10.88 -31.47
C PRO A 203 23.06 10.70 -30.76
N LEU A 204 22.66 11.69 -29.96
CA LEU A 204 21.33 11.76 -29.34
C LEU A 204 20.32 12.31 -30.36
N SER A 205 19.11 11.75 -30.36
CA SER A 205 18.03 12.17 -31.27
C SER A 205 16.71 12.35 -30.50
N PRO A 206 16.26 13.60 -30.27
CA PRO A 206 16.93 14.86 -30.61
C PRO A 206 18.13 15.17 -29.69
N SER A 207 19.04 16.04 -30.12
CA SER A 207 19.95 16.69 -29.16
C SER A 207 19.13 17.50 -28.16
N VAL A 208 19.50 17.49 -26.88
CA VAL A 208 18.69 18.09 -25.83
C VAL A 208 19.53 18.87 -24.82
N ASP A 209 18.95 19.90 -24.23
CA ASP A 209 19.46 20.50 -23.00
C ASP A 209 18.88 19.72 -21.82
N VAL A 210 19.71 18.89 -21.18
CA VAL A 210 19.28 17.98 -20.12
C VAL A 210 18.91 18.82 -18.89
N PRO A 211 17.64 18.83 -18.44
CA PRO A 211 17.24 19.61 -17.27
C PRO A 211 17.70 18.98 -15.95
N ALA A 212 17.69 19.76 -14.88
CA ALA A 212 17.98 19.26 -13.53
C ALA A 212 17.00 18.17 -13.09
N GLY A 213 17.49 17.15 -12.38
CA GLY A 213 16.69 16.00 -11.94
C GLY A 213 16.46 14.92 -13.01
N SER A 214 17.12 15.04 -14.18
CA SER A 214 17.06 14.01 -15.23
C SER A 214 17.85 12.75 -14.86
N ASN A 215 17.45 11.60 -15.41
CA ASN A 215 18.14 10.32 -15.27
C ASN A 215 18.54 9.73 -16.63
N ILE A 216 19.58 8.92 -16.63
CA ILE A 216 20.03 8.06 -17.72
C ILE A 216 19.64 6.63 -17.36
N GLU A 217 18.81 6.01 -18.18
CA GLU A 217 18.31 4.66 -18.02
C GLU A 217 18.88 3.76 -19.12
N PHE A 218 19.34 2.56 -18.77
CA PHE A 218 19.73 1.53 -19.74
C PHE A 218 19.76 0.12 -19.15
N ASP A 219 19.66 -0.86 -20.04
CA ASP A 219 19.65 -2.29 -19.72
C ASP A 219 20.97 -2.95 -20.12
N VAL A 220 21.56 -3.73 -19.22
CA VAL A 220 22.76 -4.53 -19.48
C VAL A 220 22.40 -6.01 -19.42
N PHE A 221 22.49 -6.68 -20.56
CA PHE A 221 22.34 -8.13 -20.67
C PHE A 221 23.73 -8.78 -20.66
N TYR A 222 23.90 -9.81 -19.84
CA TYR A 222 25.17 -10.51 -19.70
C TYR A 222 24.96 -12.02 -19.58
N PRO A 223 25.91 -12.83 -20.08
CA PRO A 223 25.84 -14.28 -19.93
C PRO A 223 26.05 -14.68 -18.47
N LYS A 224 25.46 -15.80 -18.04
CA LYS A 224 25.57 -16.29 -16.66
C LYS A 224 27.03 -16.61 -16.29
N SER A 225 27.88 -17.03 -17.23
CA SER A 225 29.33 -17.16 -16.97
C SER A 225 30.05 -15.84 -16.69
N ALA A 226 29.44 -14.71 -17.04
CA ALA A 226 29.92 -13.38 -16.68
C ALA A 226 29.38 -12.88 -15.33
N GLN A 227 28.56 -13.66 -14.62
CA GLN A 227 28.11 -13.34 -13.26
C GLN A 227 29.32 -13.28 -12.31
N GLY A 228 29.39 -12.24 -11.47
CA GLY A 228 30.49 -12.01 -10.53
C GLY A 228 31.69 -11.25 -11.12
N LYS A 229 31.67 -10.90 -12.41
CA LYS A 229 32.75 -10.15 -13.06
C LYS A 229 32.64 -8.64 -12.79
N PHE A 230 33.64 -8.06 -12.13
CA PHE A 230 33.69 -6.62 -11.87
C PHE A 230 33.83 -5.80 -13.17
N MET A 231 32.80 -5.04 -13.52
CA MET A 231 32.75 -4.14 -14.67
C MET A 231 32.30 -2.75 -14.23
N ARG A 232 32.88 -1.72 -14.84
CA ARG A 232 32.49 -0.32 -14.63
C ARG A 232 32.04 0.27 -15.94
N TRP A 233 30.98 1.06 -15.90
CA TRP A 233 30.49 1.84 -17.03
C TRP A 233 30.70 3.31 -16.71
N ARG A 234 31.46 3.99 -17.56
CA ARG A 234 31.58 5.44 -17.55
C ARG A 234 30.73 6.00 -18.69
N ILE A 235 29.85 6.92 -18.36
CA ILE A 235 28.95 7.58 -19.29
C ILE A 235 29.30 9.07 -19.30
N ARG A 236 29.46 9.66 -20.48
CA ARG A 236 29.58 11.12 -20.59
C ARG A 236 28.28 11.71 -21.12
N ASN A 237 27.72 12.63 -20.35
CA ASN A 237 26.53 13.41 -20.67
C ASN A 237 26.77 14.87 -20.29
N ALA A 238 26.32 15.80 -21.14
CA ALA A 238 26.55 17.24 -20.95
C ALA A 238 28.02 17.63 -20.65
N GLY A 239 28.98 16.89 -21.22
CA GLY A 239 30.42 17.13 -21.01
C GLY A 239 31.01 16.63 -19.69
N SER A 240 30.20 16.04 -18.81
CA SER A 240 30.64 15.48 -17.52
C SER A 240 30.68 13.95 -17.54
N ASP A 241 31.68 13.38 -16.87
CA ASP A 241 31.84 11.93 -16.71
C ASP A 241 31.07 11.43 -15.49
N ILE A 242 30.22 10.44 -15.70
CA ILE A 242 29.36 9.82 -14.69
C ILE A 242 29.69 8.34 -14.65
N ASP A 243 29.92 7.79 -13.46
CA ASP A 243 30.34 6.41 -13.29
C ASP A 243 29.22 5.57 -12.67
N SER A 244 29.00 4.38 -13.22
CA SER A 244 28.16 3.32 -12.66
C SER A 244 28.91 1.99 -12.65
N TYR A 245 28.56 1.11 -11.72
CA TYR A 245 29.31 -0.11 -11.45
C TYR A 245 28.44 -1.37 -11.59
N LEU A 246 29.12 -2.46 -11.90
CA LEU A 246 28.61 -3.83 -11.96
C LEU A 246 29.60 -4.71 -11.16
N ARG A 247 29.36 -4.89 -9.85
CA ARG A 247 30.28 -5.52 -8.87
C ARG A 247 29.81 -6.89 -8.38
N GLU A 248 30.72 -7.69 -7.85
CA GLU A 248 30.46 -9.07 -7.36
C GLU A 248 29.32 -9.19 -6.33
N TYR A 249 29.20 -8.27 -5.36
CA TYR A 249 28.09 -8.30 -4.39
C TYR A 249 26.74 -7.88 -4.99
N GLU A 250 26.73 -7.23 -6.16
CA GLU A 250 25.49 -6.91 -6.90
C GLU A 250 25.01 -8.10 -7.73
N TYR A 251 25.83 -9.15 -7.90
CA TYR A 251 25.48 -10.37 -8.64
C TYR A 251 24.92 -11.51 -7.77
N ASN A 252 25.23 -11.49 -6.47
CA ASN A 252 24.80 -12.53 -5.52
C ASN A 252 23.54 -12.13 -4.74
N ASN A 253 23.24 -10.83 -4.62
CA ASN A 253 22.15 -10.31 -3.79
C ASN A 253 21.08 -9.51 -4.55
N LEU A 254 21.26 -9.26 -5.85
CA LEU A 254 20.17 -8.90 -6.75
C LEU A 254 19.91 -10.15 -7.58
N ASN A 255 18.73 -10.75 -7.52
CA ASN A 255 18.35 -11.75 -8.50
C ASN A 255 18.29 -11.05 -9.86
N PRO A 256 19.27 -11.23 -10.76
CA PRO A 256 19.17 -10.57 -12.05
C PRO A 256 18.07 -11.26 -12.86
N ASP A 257 17.32 -10.50 -13.66
CA ASP A 257 16.21 -11.07 -14.42
C ASP A 257 16.75 -12.12 -15.39
N TRP A 258 16.20 -13.34 -15.35
CA TRP A 258 16.45 -14.31 -16.40
C TRP A 258 15.75 -13.86 -17.67
N ILE A 259 16.52 -13.70 -18.76
CA ILE A 259 16.00 -13.18 -20.03
C ILE A 259 15.89 -14.27 -21.09
N GLY A 260 16.68 -15.34 -20.98
CA GLY A 260 16.61 -16.45 -21.93
C GLY A 260 17.95 -17.09 -22.19
N SER A 261 18.01 -17.83 -23.30
CA SER A 261 19.24 -18.48 -23.76
C SER A 261 19.65 -17.91 -25.11
N PHE A 262 20.92 -17.56 -25.25
CA PHE A 262 21.52 -17.07 -26.50
C PHE A 262 22.92 -17.65 -26.64
N ASN A 263 23.25 -18.17 -27.83
CA ASN A 263 24.49 -18.90 -28.12
C ASN A 263 24.79 -20.08 -27.18
N GLY A 264 23.75 -20.80 -26.75
CA GLY A 264 23.90 -21.97 -25.86
C GLY A 264 24.20 -21.61 -24.40
N GLU A 265 24.13 -20.34 -24.05
CA GLU A 265 24.36 -19.84 -22.70
C GLU A 265 23.11 -19.15 -22.14
N THR A 266 22.94 -19.18 -20.82
CA THR A 266 21.89 -18.44 -20.11
C THR A 266 22.27 -16.98 -19.98
N TRP A 267 21.34 -16.06 -20.24
CA TRP A 267 21.53 -14.62 -20.12
C TRP A 267 20.66 -14.00 -19.04
N LEU A 268 21.24 -13.00 -18.39
CA LEU A 268 20.70 -12.28 -17.25
C LEU A 268 20.67 -10.78 -17.57
N LEU A 269 19.73 -10.04 -16.99
CA LEU A 269 19.58 -8.59 -17.16
C LEU A 269 19.78 -7.83 -15.85
N LYS A 270 20.49 -6.70 -15.94
CA LYS A 270 20.53 -5.65 -14.95
C LYS A 270 20.10 -4.31 -15.55
N HIS A 271 19.03 -3.74 -15.02
CA HIS A 271 18.61 -2.36 -15.31
C HIS A 271 19.49 -1.36 -14.54
N THR A 272 19.82 -0.24 -15.16
CA THR A 272 20.69 0.80 -14.59
C THR A 272 20.07 2.17 -14.76
N SER A 273 19.84 2.86 -13.63
CA SER A 273 19.39 4.25 -13.54
C SER A 273 20.47 5.12 -12.90
N ILE A 274 20.81 6.26 -13.51
CA ILE A 274 21.86 7.16 -13.03
C ILE A 274 21.42 8.60 -13.22
N THR A 275 21.62 9.46 -12.23
CA THR A 275 21.37 10.90 -12.38
C THR A 275 22.21 11.51 -13.50
N ALA A 276 21.54 12.11 -14.48
CA ALA A 276 22.16 12.79 -15.61
C ALA A 276 22.75 14.14 -15.18
N THR A 277 23.77 14.62 -15.90
CA THR A 277 24.32 15.96 -15.66
C THR A 277 23.53 16.98 -16.45
N THR A 278 23.14 18.08 -15.80
CA THR A 278 22.41 19.17 -16.46
C THR A 278 23.26 19.85 -17.53
N GLY A 279 22.65 20.16 -18.67
CA GLY A 279 23.26 20.94 -19.74
C GLY A 279 23.14 20.29 -21.12
N THR A 280 23.76 20.92 -22.11
CA THR A 280 23.59 20.54 -23.51
C THR A 280 24.29 19.22 -23.82
N SER A 281 23.50 18.22 -24.22
CA SER A 281 23.99 16.91 -24.61
C SER A 281 23.55 16.56 -26.03
N SER A 282 24.54 16.40 -26.92
CA SER A 282 24.34 16.02 -28.32
C SER A 282 24.76 14.58 -28.62
N ASN A 283 25.51 13.96 -27.71
CA ASN A 283 26.04 12.61 -27.87
C ASN A 283 25.95 11.85 -26.56
N PHE A 284 25.66 10.56 -26.67
CA PHE A 284 25.78 9.60 -25.59
C PHE A 284 27.11 8.85 -25.75
N ILE A 285 27.95 8.87 -24.72
CA ILE A 285 29.21 8.13 -24.73
C ILE A 285 29.13 7.06 -23.66
N LEU A 286 29.38 5.82 -24.07
CA LEU A 286 29.42 4.64 -23.21
C LEU A 286 30.83 4.08 -23.22
N GLU A 287 31.44 3.99 -22.05
CA GLU A 287 32.79 3.49 -21.86
C GLU A 287 32.77 2.33 -20.85
N LEU A 288 33.19 1.13 -21.25
CA LEU A 288 33.20 -0.08 -20.42
C LEU A 288 34.61 -0.38 -19.93
N HIS A 289 34.86 -0.49 -18.62
CA HIS A 289 36.17 -0.84 -18.03
C HIS A 289 36.15 -2.12 -17.18
N GLY A 290 37.32 -2.77 -17.05
CA GLY A 290 37.59 -3.76 -15.99
C GLY A 290 38.20 -3.14 -14.72
N GLU A 291 37.95 -3.73 -13.55
CA GLU A 291 38.55 -3.34 -12.25
C GLU A 291 39.99 -3.89 -12.04
N ASN A 292 40.69 -3.39 -11.02
CA ASN A 292 42.07 -3.77 -10.69
C ASN A 292 42.23 -5.27 -10.37
N GLY A 293 43.31 -5.88 -10.88
CA GLY A 293 43.73 -7.24 -10.49
C GLY A 293 43.00 -8.39 -11.21
N ARG A 294 42.30 -8.11 -12.31
CA ARG A 294 41.55 -9.12 -13.05
C ARG A 294 42.44 -10.00 -13.95
N PRO A 295 42.17 -11.32 -14.05
CA PRO A 295 42.84 -12.19 -15.01
C PRO A 295 42.41 -11.86 -16.45
N ALA A 296 43.23 -12.26 -17.43
CA ALA A 296 42.91 -12.07 -18.84
C ALA A 296 41.61 -12.82 -19.21
N GLU A 297 40.72 -12.16 -19.95
CA GLU A 297 39.43 -12.73 -20.33
C GLU A 297 38.85 -12.06 -21.57
N THR A 298 37.93 -12.76 -22.23
CA THR A 298 37.05 -12.20 -23.25
C THR A 298 35.60 -12.47 -22.86
N GLY A 299 34.68 -11.66 -23.37
CA GLY A 299 33.27 -11.89 -23.15
C GLY A 299 32.38 -11.02 -24.02
N MET A 300 31.08 -11.23 -23.88
CA MET A 300 30.06 -10.51 -24.63
C MET A 300 29.03 -9.94 -23.66
N LEU A 301 28.61 -8.70 -23.93
CA LEU A 301 27.51 -8.02 -23.25
C LEU A 301 26.58 -7.44 -24.31
N LEU A 302 25.31 -7.29 -23.98
CA LEU A 302 24.38 -6.52 -24.79
C LEU A 302 23.91 -5.31 -23.97
N VAL A 303 23.79 -4.16 -24.60
CA VAL A 303 23.26 -2.96 -23.97
C VAL A 303 22.04 -2.48 -24.75
N GLY A 304 20.93 -2.24 -24.08
CA GLY A 304 19.66 -1.86 -24.70
C GLY A 304 18.90 -0.82 -23.89
N ASN A 305 17.75 -0.38 -24.42
CA ASN A 305 16.80 0.52 -23.73
C ASN A 305 17.45 1.82 -23.19
N ILE A 306 18.47 2.32 -23.89
CA ILE A 306 19.19 3.52 -23.44
C ILE A 306 18.31 4.75 -23.69
N LYS A 307 18.00 5.50 -22.64
CA LYS A 307 17.20 6.73 -22.71
C LYS A 307 17.63 7.73 -21.63
N ILE A 308 17.41 9.01 -21.90
CA ILE A 308 17.51 10.08 -20.91
C ILE A 308 16.09 10.55 -20.63
N THR A 309 15.71 10.52 -19.37
CA THR A 309 14.41 10.97 -18.88
C THR A 309 14.58 12.25 -18.08
N ALA A 310 13.56 13.12 -18.09
CA ALA A 310 13.50 14.34 -17.29
C ALA A 310 12.21 14.39 -16.47
N PRO A 311 12.19 15.09 -15.33
CA PRO A 311 10.94 15.37 -14.63
C PRO A 311 9.98 16.14 -15.55
N ASP A 312 8.72 15.69 -15.69
CA ASP A 312 7.68 16.38 -16.45
C ASP A 312 7.60 17.84 -16.00
N PRO A 313 7.87 18.85 -16.84
CA PRO A 313 7.89 20.25 -16.42
C PRO A 313 6.57 20.72 -15.78
N ASN A 314 5.44 20.09 -16.10
CA ASN A 314 4.11 20.43 -15.58
C ASN A 314 3.65 19.57 -14.39
N GLY A 315 4.41 18.54 -14.03
CA GLY A 315 4.05 17.65 -12.94
C GLY A 315 4.14 18.32 -11.56
N VAL A 316 3.34 17.83 -10.63
CA VAL A 316 3.49 18.14 -9.20
C VAL A 316 4.63 17.26 -8.67
N ALA A 317 5.55 17.85 -7.88
CA ALA A 317 6.62 17.09 -7.25
C ALA A 317 6.01 16.05 -6.27
N LEU A 318 6.36 14.78 -6.45
CA LEU A 318 5.89 13.71 -5.58
C LEU A 318 6.67 13.75 -4.25
N PRO A 319 6.05 13.65 -3.07
CA PRO A 319 6.76 13.69 -1.78
C PRO A 319 7.45 12.35 -1.49
N ASN A 320 8.77 12.27 -1.27
CA ASN A 320 9.55 11.02 -1.05
C ASN A 320 8.80 9.89 -0.31
N VAL A 321 8.70 8.68 -0.89
CA VAL A 321 8.36 7.49 -0.09
C VAL A 321 9.63 7.01 0.59
N VAL A 322 9.62 7.00 1.92
CA VAL A 322 10.67 6.36 2.71
C VAL A 322 10.04 5.16 3.43
N ASN A 323 10.32 3.93 2.98
CA ASN A 323 9.91 2.68 3.63
C ASN A 323 10.66 2.49 4.97
N LYS A 324 10.41 3.36 5.95
CA LYS A 324 10.98 3.29 7.32
C LYS A 324 9.95 3.53 8.40
N GLU A 325 8.74 3.94 8.03
CA GLU A 325 7.73 4.31 8.99
C GLU A 325 6.97 3.07 9.45
N ASN A 326 6.99 2.87 10.77
CA ASN A 326 6.19 1.86 11.43
C ASN A 326 4.70 2.12 11.14
N GLN A 327 3.88 1.06 11.09
CA GLN A 327 2.43 1.16 10.91
C GLN A 327 1.76 2.17 11.86
N SER A 328 2.33 2.39 13.05
CA SER A 328 1.78 3.36 14.01
C SER A 328 1.96 4.82 13.63
N VAL A 329 2.83 5.13 12.67
CA VAL A 329 3.19 6.50 12.24
C VAL A 329 2.51 6.87 10.93
N VAL A 330 2.39 5.90 10.02
CA VAL A 330 1.84 6.13 8.67
C VAL A 330 0.32 6.35 8.71
N THR A 331 -0.20 7.06 7.71
CA THR A 331 -1.64 7.38 7.58
C THR A 331 -2.52 6.12 7.72
N PRO A 332 -3.50 6.12 8.63
CA PRO A 332 -4.45 5.02 8.74
C PRO A 332 -5.19 4.76 7.42
N LEU A 333 -5.26 3.50 6.97
CA LEU A 333 -5.84 3.17 5.67
C LEU A 333 -7.33 3.52 5.63
N LYS A 334 -8.06 3.29 6.73
CA LYS A 334 -9.46 3.69 6.91
C LYS A 334 -9.71 5.20 6.84
N ASN A 335 -8.68 6.03 7.01
CA ASN A 335 -8.83 7.48 6.83
C ASN A 335 -8.78 7.87 5.34
N VAL A 336 -8.09 7.06 4.53
CA VAL A 336 -8.03 7.19 3.08
C VAL A 336 -9.29 6.60 2.44
N TYR A 337 -9.65 5.39 2.87
CA TYR A 337 -10.75 4.61 2.33
C TYR A 337 -11.80 4.34 3.40
N ASN A 338 -12.97 4.96 3.23
CA ASN A 338 -14.14 4.70 4.04
C ASN A 338 -15.41 5.12 3.29
N LYS A 339 -16.56 4.63 3.75
CA LYS A 339 -17.85 4.95 3.14
C LYS A 339 -18.23 6.43 3.26
N GLN A 340 -17.74 7.15 4.28
CA GLN A 340 -18.04 8.57 4.48
C GLN A 340 -17.38 9.46 3.41
N ASN A 341 -16.25 9.02 2.86
CA ASN A 341 -15.54 9.69 1.77
C ASN A 341 -15.96 9.18 0.38
N GLY A 342 -17.05 8.41 0.28
CA GLY A 342 -17.57 7.88 -0.98
C GLY A 342 -16.83 6.66 -1.52
N THR A 343 -16.03 5.98 -0.69
CA THR A 343 -15.32 4.75 -1.07
C THR A 343 -15.86 3.53 -0.33
N PHE A 344 -15.03 2.52 -0.16
CA PHE A 344 -15.34 1.25 0.50
C PHE A 344 -14.71 1.17 1.90
N MET A 345 -15.15 0.19 2.70
CA MET A 345 -14.51 -0.12 3.96
C MET A 345 -13.22 -0.90 3.75
N VAL A 346 -12.23 -0.69 4.62
CA VAL A 346 -10.99 -1.48 4.61
C VAL A 346 -10.87 -2.37 5.83
N GLY A 347 -10.43 -3.59 5.61
CA GLY A 347 -10.38 -4.63 6.62
C GLY A 347 -9.12 -5.48 6.60
N THR A 348 -9.02 -6.32 7.61
CA THR A 348 -7.95 -7.33 7.74
C THR A 348 -8.45 -8.54 8.51
N ILE A 349 -7.70 -9.64 8.49
CA ILE A 349 -7.98 -10.82 9.31
C ILE A 349 -7.70 -10.55 10.79
N GLY A 350 -8.34 -11.31 11.67
CA GLY A 350 -7.80 -11.58 12.99
C GLY A 350 -8.84 -11.94 14.03
N THR A 351 -8.37 -12.67 15.05
CA THR A 351 -9.17 -13.09 16.21
C THR A 351 -8.96 -12.14 17.39
N GLY A 352 -9.96 -12.04 18.29
CA GLY A 352 -9.83 -11.29 19.54
C GLY A 352 -9.98 -9.77 19.43
N ALA A 353 -9.61 -9.05 20.49
CA ALA A 353 -9.85 -7.62 20.63
C ALA A 353 -9.11 -6.78 19.59
N VAL A 354 -9.80 -5.78 19.05
CA VAL A 354 -9.29 -4.87 18.01
C VAL A 354 -8.39 -3.82 18.67
N THR A 355 -7.08 -4.00 18.53
CA THR A 355 -6.04 -3.15 19.13
C THR A 355 -4.88 -2.93 18.15
N GLY A 356 -3.97 -1.99 18.45
CA GLY A 356 -2.76 -1.74 17.67
C GLY A 356 -3.04 -1.45 16.19
N THR A 357 -2.30 -2.11 15.29
CA THR A 357 -2.44 -1.97 13.82
C THR A 357 -3.86 -2.19 13.34
N ARG A 358 -4.57 -3.19 13.89
CA ARG A 358 -5.96 -3.48 13.52
C ARG A 358 -6.88 -2.30 13.82
N ALA A 359 -6.79 -1.78 15.05
CA ALA A 359 -7.57 -0.62 15.47
C ALA A 359 -7.19 0.65 14.70
N ASN A 360 -5.90 0.81 14.35
CA ASN A 360 -5.41 1.98 13.65
C ASN A 360 -5.91 2.00 12.20
N HIS A 361 -5.65 0.95 11.42
CA HIS A 361 -5.84 0.99 9.95
C HIS A 361 -7.19 0.52 9.45
N TYR A 362 -7.95 -0.28 10.20
CA TYR A 362 -9.06 -1.06 9.66
C TYR A 362 -10.36 -0.88 10.46
N GLU A 363 -11.49 -1.17 9.80
CA GLU A 363 -12.83 -1.08 10.40
C GLU A 363 -13.65 -2.38 10.32
N ILE A 364 -13.32 -3.29 9.40
CA ILE A 364 -13.99 -4.59 9.25
C ILE A 364 -12.99 -5.75 9.39
N PHE A 365 -13.39 -6.82 10.09
CA PHE A 365 -12.51 -7.92 10.41
C PHE A 365 -13.14 -9.27 10.08
N VAL A 366 -12.32 -10.17 9.54
CA VAL A 366 -12.71 -11.56 9.29
C VAL A 366 -11.98 -12.49 10.24
N ASP A 367 -12.73 -13.44 10.77
CA ASP A 367 -12.19 -14.52 11.58
C ASP A 367 -12.08 -15.78 10.73
N GLY A 368 -10.98 -15.89 9.99
CA GLY A 368 -10.82 -16.83 8.88
C GLY A 368 -10.89 -18.32 9.22
N ASN A 369 -11.09 -18.72 10.49
CA ASN A 369 -11.11 -20.15 10.84
C ASN A 369 -12.10 -20.58 11.94
N ASN A 370 -12.88 -19.67 12.54
CA ASN A 370 -13.66 -20.05 13.70
C ASN A 370 -15.01 -20.70 13.34
N LEU A 371 -15.75 -20.25 12.33
CA LEU A 371 -17.01 -20.94 11.95
C LEU A 371 -16.80 -22.38 11.42
N LYS A 372 -15.54 -22.74 11.12
CA LYS A 372 -15.11 -24.08 10.68
C LYS A 372 -14.37 -24.89 11.76
N ALA A 373 -14.34 -24.40 13.01
CA ALA A 373 -13.48 -24.95 14.06
C ALA A 373 -14.00 -26.28 14.63
N GLU A 374 -13.56 -27.38 13.99
CA GLU A 374 -13.30 -28.75 14.48
C GLU A 374 -13.71 -29.76 13.40
N SER A 375 -12.93 -30.84 13.19
CA SER A 375 -13.29 -31.92 12.24
C SER A 375 -14.62 -32.64 12.58
N THR A 376 -15.18 -32.33 13.75
CA THR A 376 -16.42 -32.88 14.29
C THR A 376 -17.55 -31.84 14.44
N HIS A 377 -17.36 -30.58 14.03
CA HIS A 377 -18.36 -29.50 14.15
C HIS A 377 -18.88 -29.02 12.78
N PRO A 378 -20.21 -28.97 12.55
CA PRO A 378 -21.28 -29.52 13.38
C PRO A 378 -21.16 -31.04 13.56
N ARG A 379 -21.68 -31.55 14.67
CA ARG A 379 -21.83 -32.97 14.97
C ARG A 379 -23.10 -33.47 14.30
N GLY A 380 -23.06 -34.65 13.68
CA GLY A 380 -24.18 -35.08 12.87
C GLY A 380 -25.40 -35.47 13.73
N PRO A 381 -26.63 -35.18 13.27
CA PRO A 381 -27.85 -35.45 14.01
C PRO A 381 -28.27 -36.92 13.97
N SER A 382 -28.78 -37.45 15.08
CA SER A 382 -29.22 -38.84 15.19
C SER A 382 -30.43 -39.20 14.31
N TRP A 383 -31.19 -38.20 13.85
CA TRP A 383 -32.32 -38.37 12.92
C TRP A 383 -31.89 -38.57 11.47
N LEU A 384 -30.65 -38.25 11.10
CA LEU A 384 -30.15 -38.42 9.75
C LEU A 384 -29.92 -39.91 9.45
N LYS A 385 -30.62 -40.42 8.44
CA LYS A 385 -30.58 -41.83 8.02
C LYS A 385 -30.29 -41.95 6.53
N SER A 386 -29.74 -43.09 6.14
CA SER A 386 -29.62 -43.48 4.74
C SER A 386 -31.00 -43.75 4.13
N VAL A 387 -31.06 -43.89 2.80
CA VAL A 387 -32.27 -44.35 2.09
C VAL A 387 -32.75 -45.75 2.52
N THR A 388 -31.89 -46.55 3.17
CA THR A 388 -32.23 -47.87 3.74
C THR A 388 -32.62 -47.80 5.22
N GLY A 389 -32.62 -46.61 5.83
CA GLY A 389 -32.97 -46.39 7.23
C GLY A 389 -31.81 -46.57 8.21
N GLU A 390 -30.59 -46.83 7.74
CA GLU A 390 -29.41 -47.00 8.58
C GLU A 390 -28.89 -45.67 9.13
N ALA A 391 -28.28 -45.70 10.31
CA ALA A 391 -27.64 -44.51 10.88
C ALA A 391 -26.37 -44.13 10.11
N LEU A 392 -26.16 -42.83 9.92
CA LEU A 392 -24.93 -42.32 9.31
C LEU A 392 -23.79 -42.30 10.33
N SER A 393 -22.59 -42.72 9.91
CA SER A 393 -21.39 -42.67 10.75
C SER A 393 -21.09 -41.21 11.14
N GLY A 394 -20.85 -40.96 12.43
CA GLY A 394 -20.65 -39.61 12.97
C GLY A 394 -21.93 -38.77 13.15
N ALA A 395 -23.10 -39.28 12.76
CA ALA A 395 -24.39 -38.62 12.92
C ALA A 395 -25.24 -39.25 14.04
N THR A 396 -24.78 -39.08 15.29
CA THR A 396 -25.35 -39.74 16.49
C THR A 396 -25.84 -38.75 17.55
N THR A 397 -25.77 -37.45 17.27
CA THR A 397 -26.00 -36.40 18.27
C THR A 397 -27.49 -36.14 18.47
N THR A 398 -27.89 -35.87 19.72
CA THR A 398 -29.26 -35.45 20.02
C THR A 398 -29.59 -34.15 19.29
N PRO A 399 -30.80 -34.01 18.70
CA PRO A 399 -31.09 -32.89 17.85
C PRO A 399 -31.07 -31.52 18.55
N GLY A 400 -30.58 -30.49 17.86
CA GLY A 400 -30.56 -29.11 18.32
C GLY A 400 -29.17 -28.57 18.67
N VAL A 401 -29.05 -27.72 19.71
CA VAL A 401 -27.76 -27.05 20.06
C VAL A 401 -26.61 -28.02 20.34
N GLY A 402 -26.89 -29.26 20.74
CA GLY A 402 -25.86 -30.28 20.95
C GLY A 402 -25.10 -30.67 19.68
N GLU A 403 -25.69 -30.41 18.50
CA GLU A 403 -25.08 -30.58 17.19
C GLU A 403 -24.02 -29.50 16.89
N TYR A 404 -24.05 -28.35 17.57
CA TYR A 404 -23.21 -27.20 17.25
C TYR A 404 -22.26 -26.81 18.38
N SER A 405 -21.12 -26.23 18.02
CA SER A 405 -20.07 -25.71 18.89
C SER A 405 -19.66 -24.37 18.31
N PHE A 406 -20.00 -23.28 18.99
CA PHE A 406 -19.85 -21.94 18.43
C PHE A 406 -18.66 -21.20 19.04
N PRO A 407 -17.62 -20.88 18.27
CA PRO A 407 -16.48 -20.09 18.72
C PRO A 407 -16.84 -18.59 18.70
N THR A 408 -17.55 -18.17 19.74
CA THR A 408 -18.10 -16.80 19.87
C THR A 408 -17.12 -15.78 20.41
N SER A 409 -16.10 -16.22 21.15
CA SER A 409 -15.20 -15.33 21.89
C SER A 409 -14.50 -14.31 20.97
N SER A 410 -14.05 -14.75 19.79
CA SER A 410 -13.36 -13.89 18.82
C SER A 410 -14.27 -12.78 18.28
N TYR A 411 -15.50 -13.11 17.89
CA TYR A 411 -16.48 -12.15 17.39
C TYR A 411 -16.98 -11.21 18.49
N GLN A 412 -17.21 -11.71 19.71
CA GLN A 412 -17.55 -10.86 20.85
C GLN A 412 -16.42 -9.88 21.16
N ALA A 413 -15.16 -10.34 21.13
CA ALA A 413 -14.02 -9.47 21.36
C ALA A 413 -13.92 -8.35 20.31
N ILE A 414 -14.28 -8.61 19.05
CA ILE A 414 -14.36 -7.56 18.01
C ILE A 414 -15.50 -6.58 18.32
N ARG A 415 -16.71 -7.10 18.59
CA ARG A 415 -17.88 -6.26 18.92
C ARG A 415 -17.66 -5.38 20.14
N ASP A 416 -17.08 -5.96 21.19
CA ASP A 416 -16.86 -5.31 22.48
C ASP A 416 -15.65 -4.35 22.41
N SER A 417 -14.95 -4.31 21.28
CA SER A 417 -13.93 -3.30 20.99
C SER A 417 -14.58 -2.03 20.47
N GLY A 418 -14.21 -0.88 21.05
CA GLY A 418 -14.68 0.43 20.58
C GLY A 418 -16.14 0.74 20.92
N THR A 419 -16.69 1.77 20.30
CA THR A 419 -18.12 2.11 20.44
C THR A 419 -19.00 1.17 19.61
N PRO A 420 -20.27 0.92 19.99
CA PRO A 420 -21.17 0.08 19.19
C PRO A 420 -21.20 0.48 17.71
N GLY A 421 -20.96 -0.49 16.82
CA GLY A 421 -20.91 -0.28 15.37
C GLY A 421 -19.59 0.26 14.81
N GLN A 422 -18.59 0.56 15.66
CA GLN A 422 -17.28 1.03 15.23
C GLN A 422 -16.51 -0.04 14.44
N TYR A 423 -16.53 -1.29 14.92
CA TYR A 423 -15.87 -2.41 14.26
C TYR A 423 -16.90 -3.44 13.80
N LYS A 424 -16.73 -3.89 12.56
CA LYS A 424 -17.64 -4.80 11.89
C LYS A 424 -16.99 -6.16 11.70
N SER A 425 -17.81 -7.19 11.58
CA SER A 425 -17.33 -8.54 11.28
C SER A 425 -17.82 -9.00 9.91
N HIS A 426 -16.92 -9.60 9.14
CA HIS A 426 -17.24 -10.42 7.99
C HIS A 426 -17.16 -11.89 8.43
N ALA A 427 -18.26 -12.62 8.33
CA ALA A 427 -18.36 -14.01 8.76
C ALA A 427 -17.95 -14.96 7.65
N HIS A 428 -16.99 -15.84 7.94
CA HIS A 428 -16.46 -16.83 6.99
C HIS A 428 -16.35 -18.20 7.68
N VAL A 429 -17.07 -19.24 7.28
CA VAL A 429 -18.00 -19.43 6.15
C VAL A 429 -19.15 -20.36 6.58
N LEU A 430 -20.33 -20.27 5.97
CA LEU A 430 -21.45 -21.19 6.24
C LEU A 430 -21.33 -22.55 5.56
N ALA A 431 -20.98 -22.59 4.26
CA ALA A 431 -20.83 -23.83 3.48
C ALA A 431 -19.58 -23.81 2.57
N TRP A 432 -18.84 -24.92 2.57
CA TRP A 432 -17.63 -25.10 1.76
C TRP A 432 -17.32 -26.59 1.50
N TYR A 433 -16.71 -26.91 0.36
CA TYR A 433 -16.44 -28.29 -0.06
C TYR A 433 -15.29 -28.98 0.70
N ASN A 434 -14.23 -28.24 1.07
CA ASN A 434 -12.95 -28.83 1.51
C ASN A 434 -12.89 -29.13 3.02
N GLN A 435 -13.60 -28.36 3.84
CA GLN A 435 -13.49 -28.40 5.32
C GLN A 435 -14.82 -28.67 6.05
N ALA A 436 -15.78 -29.33 5.40
CA ALA A 436 -16.98 -29.82 6.07
C ALA A 436 -16.70 -31.06 6.95
N PRO A 437 -17.46 -31.32 8.02
CA PRO A 437 -17.35 -32.55 8.81
C PRO A 437 -17.47 -33.82 7.98
N ALA A 438 -16.82 -34.90 8.42
CA ALA A 438 -16.83 -36.17 7.71
C ALA A 438 -18.24 -36.72 7.46
N TRP A 439 -19.16 -36.53 8.43
CA TRP A 439 -20.53 -37.04 8.28
C TRP A 439 -21.34 -36.28 7.21
N MET A 440 -21.04 -35.00 6.96
CA MET A 440 -21.63 -34.26 5.85
C MET A 440 -21.02 -34.75 4.54
N ARG A 441 -19.68 -34.83 4.47
CA ARG A 441 -18.96 -35.23 3.26
C ARG A 441 -19.29 -36.64 2.75
N GLN A 442 -19.80 -37.54 3.59
CA GLN A 442 -20.28 -38.87 3.18
C GLN A 442 -21.64 -38.84 2.46
N MET A 443 -22.44 -37.78 2.61
CA MET A 443 -23.77 -37.68 2.01
C MET A 443 -23.65 -37.59 0.49
N ILE A 444 -24.42 -38.41 -0.23
CA ILE A 444 -24.53 -38.36 -1.69
C ILE A 444 -26.02 -38.44 -2.13
N PRO A 445 -26.38 -37.94 -3.33
CA PRO A 445 -27.75 -38.03 -3.83
C PRO A 445 -28.28 -39.45 -3.89
N ALA A 446 -29.53 -39.67 -3.46
CA ALA A 446 -30.21 -40.96 -3.54
C ALA A 446 -30.32 -41.52 -4.97
N THR A 447 -30.45 -40.62 -5.94
CA THR A 447 -30.67 -40.90 -7.37
C THR A 447 -29.41 -41.38 -8.10
N LEU A 448 -28.23 -41.24 -7.50
CA LEU A 448 -26.96 -41.60 -8.13
C LEU A 448 -26.89 -43.12 -8.39
N THR A 449 -26.89 -43.55 -9.64
CA THR A 449 -27.03 -44.97 -10.05
C THR A 449 -25.76 -45.80 -9.87
N LEU A 450 -24.57 -45.20 -10.00
CA LEU A 450 -23.27 -45.83 -9.78
C LEU A 450 -22.59 -45.23 -8.54
N GLY A 451 -21.84 -46.06 -7.80
CA GLY A 451 -20.99 -45.59 -6.72
C GLY A 451 -19.93 -44.60 -7.24
N TYR A 452 -19.57 -43.63 -6.40
CA TYR A 452 -18.60 -42.60 -6.75
C TYR A 452 -17.21 -43.19 -7.05
N ASN A 453 -16.66 -42.81 -8.21
CA ASN A 453 -15.25 -42.95 -8.59
C ASN A 453 -14.86 -41.74 -9.46
N GLY A 454 -14.94 -40.53 -8.90
CA GLY A 454 -14.31 -39.33 -9.50
C GLY A 454 -14.73 -38.99 -10.94
N THR A 455 -16.01 -39.13 -11.29
CA THR A 455 -16.51 -38.67 -12.60
C THR A 455 -16.42 -37.15 -12.71
N THR A 456 -16.24 -36.63 -13.92
CA THR A 456 -16.17 -35.18 -14.24
C THR A 456 -17.35 -34.37 -13.72
N ASP A 457 -18.53 -34.99 -13.65
CA ASP A 457 -19.79 -34.29 -13.36
C ASP A 457 -20.02 -34.06 -11.84
N TYR A 458 -19.21 -34.67 -10.98
CA TYR A 458 -19.43 -34.73 -9.52
C TYR A 458 -18.10 -34.60 -8.74
N TYR A 459 -17.23 -33.70 -9.19
CA TYR A 459 -15.89 -33.54 -8.63
C TYR A 459 -15.90 -32.97 -7.21
N GLY A 460 -15.53 -33.78 -6.21
CA GLY A 460 -15.47 -33.35 -4.81
C GLY A 460 -16.29 -34.24 -3.91
N LEU A 461 -17.41 -34.79 -4.40
CA LEU A 461 -18.29 -35.69 -3.66
C LEU A 461 -17.52 -36.84 -2.98
N GLY A 462 -17.70 -37.01 -1.67
CA GLY A 462 -16.96 -38.03 -0.90
C GLY A 462 -15.48 -37.72 -0.66
N ASN A 463 -14.97 -36.52 -1.01
CA ASN A 463 -13.58 -36.14 -0.75
C ASN A 463 -13.24 -36.28 0.75
N GLY A 464 -12.11 -36.94 1.03
CA GLY A 464 -11.59 -37.16 2.38
C GLY A 464 -12.42 -38.09 3.28
N VAL A 465 -13.34 -38.89 2.72
CA VAL A 465 -14.03 -39.98 3.44
C VAL A 465 -13.89 -41.30 2.69
N THR A 466 -13.91 -42.43 3.41
CA THR A 466 -13.72 -43.78 2.84
C THR A 466 -15.02 -44.43 2.39
N THR A 467 -16.18 -43.90 2.80
CA THR A 467 -17.50 -44.44 2.52
C THR A 467 -18.47 -43.31 2.21
N THR A 468 -19.37 -43.54 1.26
CA THR A 468 -20.48 -42.64 0.92
C THR A 468 -21.81 -43.27 1.30
N VAL A 469 -22.80 -42.44 1.64
CA VAL A 469 -24.13 -42.83 2.09
C VAL A 469 -25.17 -42.06 1.29
N LYS A 470 -26.05 -42.80 0.62
CA LYS A 470 -27.19 -42.24 -0.10
C LYS A 470 -28.20 -41.69 0.90
N VAL A 471 -28.51 -40.41 0.78
CA VAL A 471 -29.48 -39.70 1.63
C VAL A 471 -30.62 -39.21 0.76
N ASP A 472 -31.85 -39.34 1.28
CA ASP A 472 -33.05 -38.79 0.62
C ASP A 472 -32.99 -37.26 0.57
N LYS A 473 -33.47 -36.68 -0.53
CA LYS A 473 -33.36 -35.24 -0.77
C LYS A 473 -34.03 -34.37 0.31
N GLU A 474 -35.16 -34.80 0.85
CA GLU A 474 -35.86 -34.05 1.90
C GLU A 474 -35.08 -34.09 3.22
N MET A 475 -34.37 -35.18 3.47
CA MET A 475 -33.48 -35.31 4.62
C MET A 475 -32.25 -34.38 4.48
N ALA A 476 -31.65 -34.32 3.29
CA ALA A 476 -30.55 -33.40 3.01
C ALA A 476 -31.01 -31.93 3.11
N ARG A 477 -32.21 -31.60 2.62
CA ARG A 477 -32.82 -30.26 2.77
C ARG A 477 -33.02 -29.87 4.22
N ARG A 478 -33.48 -30.80 5.05
CA ARG A 478 -33.58 -30.59 6.51
C ARG A 478 -32.22 -30.31 7.15
N VAL A 479 -31.16 -31.02 6.75
CA VAL A 479 -29.78 -30.79 7.23
C VAL A 479 -29.33 -29.36 6.91
N GLN A 480 -29.47 -28.92 5.67
CA GLN A 480 -29.06 -27.56 5.29
C GLN A 480 -29.87 -26.49 6.02
N PHE A 481 -31.19 -26.65 6.10
CA PHE A 481 -32.04 -25.69 6.79
C PHE A 481 -31.65 -25.58 8.26
N ASN A 482 -31.49 -26.72 8.97
CA ASN A 482 -31.09 -26.71 10.37
C ASN A 482 -29.71 -26.09 10.58
N HIS A 483 -28.71 -26.45 9.76
CA HIS A 483 -27.38 -25.86 9.80
C HIS A 483 -27.42 -24.34 9.64
N THR A 484 -28.14 -23.85 8.63
CA THR A 484 -28.27 -22.42 8.35
C THR A 484 -28.92 -21.68 9.52
N MET A 485 -30.04 -22.21 10.03
CA MET A 485 -30.79 -21.58 11.12
C MET A 485 -29.98 -21.56 12.41
N TYR A 486 -29.38 -22.69 12.83
CA TYR A 486 -28.59 -22.74 14.06
C TYR A 486 -27.34 -21.87 13.99
N VAL A 487 -26.58 -21.96 12.90
CA VAL A 487 -25.33 -21.20 12.77
C VAL A 487 -25.62 -19.70 12.71
N MET A 488 -26.45 -19.23 11.80
CA MET A 488 -26.63 -17.78 11.65
C MET A 488 -27.36 -17.17 12.86
N ARG A 489 -28.44 -17.80 13.36
CA ARG A 489 -29.18 -17.24 14.51
C ARG A 489 -28.41 -17.29 15.81
N HIS A 490 -27.43 -18.18 15.94
CA HIS A 490 -26.52 -18.14 17.07
C HIS A 490 -25.82 -16.79 17.20
N PHE A 491 -25.37 -16.21 16.09
CA PHE A 491 -24.67 -14.91 16.10
C PHE A 491 -25.64 -13.74 16.09
N LEU A 492 -26.78 -13.86 15.39
CA LEU A 492 -27.70 -12.77 15.09
C LEU A 492 -28.86 -12.58 16.09
N THR A 493 -29.05 -13.49 17.06
CA THR A 493 -30.14 -13.42 18.04
C THR A 493 -29.64 -13.56 19.48
N THR A 494 -30.50 -13.28 20.45
CA THR A 494 -30.28 -13.61 21.88
C THR A 494 -31.02 -14.87 22.33
N ASP A 495 -31.71 -15.57 21.42
CA ASP A 495 -32.52 -16.73 21.77
C ASP A 495 -31.64 -17.93 22.19
N THR A 496 -31.87 -18.38 23.42
CA THR A 496 -31.21 -19.55 24.02
C THR A 496 -31.40 -20.84 23.21
N LYS A 497 -32.46 -20.94 22.40
CA LYS A 497 -32.66 -22.03 21.45
C LYS A 497 -31.48 -22.21 20.52
N TYR A 498 -30.82 -21.14 20.11
CA TYR A 498 -29.69 -21.18 19.20
C TYR A 498 -28.33 -21.22 19.93
N GLY A 499 -28.32 -21.50 21.24
CA GLY A 499 -27.12 -21.47 22.06
C GLY A 499 -26.62 -20.05 22.38
N SER A 500 -27.46 -19.04 22.19
CA SER A 500 -27.18 -17.63 22.48
C SER A 500 -27.71 -17.22 23.87
N SER A 501 -27.56 -15.94 24.25
CA SER A 501 -28.17 -15.37 25.46
C SER A 501 -28.26 -13.84 25.39
N GLU A 502 -29.12 -13.23 26.21
CA GLU A 502 -29.19 -11.77 26.38
C GLU A 502 -27.87 -11.19 26.89
N SER A 503 -27.21 -11.85 27.84
CA SER A 503 -25.91 -11.42 28.37
C SER A 503 -24.80 -11.48 27.32
N ARG A 504 -24.86 -12.45 26.40
CA ARG A 504 -23.93 -12.53 25.27
C ARG A 504 -24.13 -11.33 24.35
N GLY A 505 -25.38 -10.90 24.14
CA GLY A 505 -25.78 -9.88 23.16
C GLY A 505 -25.67 -10.38 21.72
N VAL A 506 -26.16 -9.60 20.75
CA VAL A 506 -26.02 -9.90 19.31
C VAL A 506 -24.61 -9.55 18.84
N ILE A 507 -24.10 -10.29 17.87
CA ILE A 507 -22.83 -10.00 17.19
C ILE A 507 -23.15 -9.26 15.87
N PRO A 508 -22.62 -8.05 15.65
CA PRO A 508 -22.88 -7.25 14.45
C PRO A 508 -22.06 -7.78 13.27
N ILE A 509 -22.53 -8.86 12.67
CA ILE A 509 -22.01 -9.35 11.39
C ILE A 509 -22.52 -8.42 10.29
N HIS A 510 -21.60 -7.81 9.54
CA HIS A 510 -21.90 -6.91 8.44
C HIS A 510 -22.15 -7.66 7.12
N SER A 511 -21.38 -8.71 6.88
CA SER A 511 -21.51 -9.57 5.69
C SER A 511 -21.09 -11.00 6.01
N TRP A 512 -21.57 -11.97 5.22
CA TRP A 512 -21.38 -13.40 5.49
C TRP A 512 -21.13 -14.18 4.20
N ASP A 513 -20.02 -14.91 4.13
CA ASP A 513 -19.77 -15.89 3.08
C ASP A 513 -20.68 -17.12 3.27
N VAL A 514 -21.79 -17.13 2.53
CA VAL A 514 -22.80 -18.20 2.62
C VAL A 514 -22.30 -19.45 1.92
N LEU A 515 -21.67 -19.29 0.76
CA LEU A 515 -21.10 -20.38 -0.03
C LEU A 515 -19.73 -19.96 -0.56
N ASN A 516 -18.74 -20.84 -0.39
CA ASN A 516 -17.36 -20.58 -0.79
C ASN A 516 -16.88 -21.59 -1.85
N GLU A 517 -16.21 -21.09 -2.89
CA GLU A 517 -15.39 -21.85 -3.86
C GLU A 517 -16.12 -22.93 -4.66
N GLU A 518 -17.37 -22.65 -5.06
CA GLU A 518 -18.18 -23.64 -5.76
C GLU A 518 -17.80 -23.83 -7.23
N VAL A 519 -17.30 -22.79 -7.92
CA VAL A 519 -16.93 -22.90 -9.34
C VAL A 519 -15.50 -23.41 -9.49
N HIS A 520 -15.29 -24.32 -10.45
CA HIS A 520 -14.00 -24.94 -10.69
C HIS A 520 -12.86 -23.99 -11.10
N GLU A 521 -11.73 -24.12 -10.40
CA GLU A 521 -10.41 -23.59 -10.74
C GLU A 521 -9.49 -24.68 -11.32
N SER A 522 -8.59 -24.31 -12.21
CA SER A 522 -7.72 -25.19 -12.96
C SER A 522 -6.58 -25.88 -12.20
N ARG A 523 -6.65 -26.05 -10.87
CA ARG A 523 -5.58 -26.78 -10.15
C ARG A 523 -5.45 -28.25 -10.60
N HIS A 524 -6.45 -28.75 -11.33
CA HIS A 524 -6.47 -30.04 -12.02
C HIS A 524 -6.81 -29.93 -13.53
N SER A 525 -6.37 -28.85 -14.18
CA SER A 525 -6.14 -28.59 -15.63
C SER A 525 -7.00 -29.19 -16.77
N GLU A 526 -8.09 -29.93 -16.55
CA GLU A 526 -8.84 -30.58 -17.64
C GLU A 526 -10.23 -30.00 -17.89
N THR A 527 -10.73 -29.11 -17.03
CA THR A 527 -12.16 -28.72 -17.00
C THR A 527 -12.45 -27.28 -16.55
N ILE A 528 -11.60 -26.29 -16.90
CA ILE A 528 -12.15 -24.92 -16.95
C ILE A 528 -13.25 -24.94 -18.03
N PRO A 529 -14.50 -24.59 -17.72
CA PRO A 529 -15.57 -24.62 -18.71
C PRO A 529 -15.21 -23.68 -19.85
N ALA A 530 -15.06 -24.21 -21.07
CA ALA A 530 -14.85 -23.37 -22.25
C ALA A 530 -16.08 -22.50 -22.55
N ASP A 531 -17.26 -22.96 -22.13
CA ASP A 531 -18.53 -22.23 -22.24
C ASP A 531 -18.99 -21.71 -20.85
N PRO A 532 -18.84 -20.41 -20.58
CA PRO A 532 -19.26 -19.84 -19.30
C PRO A 532 -20.79 -19.77 -19.14
N ASN A 533 -21.59 -20.05 -20.17
CA ASN A 533 -23.05 -20.11 -20.06
C ASN A 533 -23.53 -21.43 -19.41
N SER A 534 -22.69 -22.47 -19.45
CA SER A 534 -22.97 -23.78 -18.87
C SER A 534 -22.56 -23.86 -17.39
N TRP A 535 -22.83 -22.81 -16.61
CA TRP A 535 -22.33 -22.67 -15.23
C TRP A 535 -22.72 -23.83 -14.30
N ARG A 536 -23.88 -24.46 -14.51
CA ARG A 536 -24.31 -25.63 -13.72
C ARG A 536 -23.41 -26.86 -13.90
N GLN A 537 -22.74 -26.98 -15.04
CA GLN A 537 -21.76 -28.04 -15.31
C GLN A 537 -20.37 -27.69 -14.78
N SER A 538 -20.22 -26.48 -14.26
CA SER A 538 -18.94 -25.88 -13.86
C SER A 538 -18.72 -25.91 -12.34
N LEU A 539 -19.66 -26.51 -11.60
CA LEU A 539 -19.68 -26.54 -10.14
C LEU A 539 -18.95 -27.79 -9.63
N LYS A 540 -18.26 -27.64 -8.49
CA LYS A 540 -17.67 -28.77 -7.75
C LYS A 540 -18.75 -29.64 -7.10
N ASN A 541 -19.98 -29.14 -6.95
CA ASN A 541 -21.06 -29.83 -6.25
C ASN A 541 -20.67 -30.13 -4.80
N THR A 542 -20.44 -29.07 -4.00
CA THR A 542 -20.11 -29.16 -2.56
C THR A 542 -20.85 -30.31 -1.90
N ASN A 543 -20.08 -31.31 -1.44
CA ASN A 543 -20.47 -32.72 -1.35
C ASN A 543 -21.84 -33.01 -0.73
N TRP A 544 -22.17 -32.30 0.34
CA TRP A 544 -23.37 -32.56 1.12
C TRP A 544 -24.59 -31.77 0.64
N LEU A 545 -24.36 -30.70 -0.13
CA LEU A 545 -25.39 -29.86 -0.72
C LEU A 545 -26.01 -30.47 -1.96
N SER A 546 -25.23 -31.17 -2.80
CA SER A 546 -25.75 -31.82 -4.01
C SER A 546 -26.75 -32.93 -3.69
N ALA A 547 -26.67 -33.56 -2.52
CA ALA A 547 -27.69 -34.51 -2.05
C ALA A 547 -29.10 -33.90 -1.91
N MET A 548 -29.23 -32.57 -1.98
CA MET A 548 -30.49 -31.83 -1.86
C MET A 548 -31.20 -31.56 -3.18
N SER A 549 -30.47 -31.61 -4.30
CA SER A 549 -30.99 -31.35 -5.64
C SER A 549 -31.27 -32.66 -6.38
N ASP A 550 -32.20 -32.60 -7.32
CA ASP A 550 -32.48 -33.73 -8.22
C ASP A 550 -31.39 -33.87 -9.33
N ASP A 551 -30.31 -33.08 -9.29
CA ASP A 551 -29.11 -33.08 -10.16
C ASP A 551 -29.32 -33.34 -11.66
N LEU A 552 -30.44 -32.88 -12.19
CA LEU A 552 -30.54 -32.62 -13.62
C LEU A 552 -29.96 -31.22 -13.85
N ILE A 553 -28.86 -31.13 -14.59
CA ILE A 553 -28.23 -29.87 -15.05
C ILE A 553 -29.25 -28.89 -15.67
N GLY A 554 -30.43 -29.37 -16.11
CA GLY A 554 -31.56 -28.56 -16.60
C GLY A 554 -32.81 -28.50 -15.71
N GLY A 555 -32.72 -28.88 -14.43
CA GLY A 555 -33.83 -28.83 -13.46
C GLY A 555 -34.19 -27.41 -13.00
N ASP A 556 -35.32 -27.28 -12.30
CA ASP A 556 -35.81 -26.01 -11.76
C ASP A 556 -34.73 -25.33 -10.89
N ILE A 557 -34.47 -24.05 -11.18
CA ILE A 557 -33.46 -23.26 -10.45
C ILE A 557 -33.85 -23.00 -9.00
N THR A 558 -35.15 -22.91 -8.72
CA THR A 558 -35.66 -22.66 -7.35
C THR A 558 -35.47 -23.86 -6.42
N GLU A 559 -35.21 -25.05 -7.00
CA GLU A 559 -34.92 -26.29 -6.30
C GLU A 559 -33.41 -26.61 -6.26
N HIS A 560 -32.57 -25.74 -6.85
CA HIS A 560 -31.11 -25.91 -6.85
C HIS A 560 -30.51 -25.63 -5.47
N TYR A 561 -29.50 -26.39 -5.05
CA TYR A 561 -28.96 -26.31 -3.69
C TYR A 561 -28.39 -24.92 -3.33
N ILE A 562 -27.79 -24.21 -4.29
CA ILE A 562 -27.31 -22.82 -4.10
C ILE A 562 -28.49 -21.88 -3.81
N TYR A 563 -29.54 -21.95 -4.62
CA TYR A 563 -30.73 -21.13 -4.43
C TYR A 563 -31.36 -21.37 -3.05
N LEU A 564 -31.53 -22.65 -2.68
CA LEU A 564 -32.08 -23.03 -1.39
C LEU A 564 -31.18 -22.60 -0.22
N LEU A 565 -29.85 -22.69 -0.35
CA LEU A 565 -28.90 -22.26 0.68
C LEU A 565 -29.05 -20.77 0.99
N PHE A 566 -29.01 -19.93 -0.04
CA PHE A 566 -29.16 -18.49 0.14
C PHE A 566 -30.58 -18.11 0.59
N LYS A 567 -31.62 -18.79 0.08
CA LYS A 567 -33.00 -18.58 0.55
C LYS A 567 -33.12 -18.89 2.05
N ASN A 568 -32.51 -19.98 2.50
CA ASN A 568 -32.46 -20.33 3.91
C ASN A 568 -31.65 -19.31 4.72
N ALA A 569 -30.58 -18.75 4.16
CA ALA A 569 -29.81 -17.69 4.81
C ALA A 569 -30.63 -16.39 4.95
N HIS A 570 -31.44 -16.00 3.96
CA HIS A 570 -32.39 -14.89 4.12
C HIS A 570 -33.44 -15.17 5.20
N ILE A 571 -33.92 -16.40 5.35
CA ILE A 571 -34.87 -16.78 6.41
C ILE A 571 -34.21 -16.75 7.80
N ALA A 572 -32.92 -17.08 7.87
CA ALA A 572 -32.14 -17.02 9.11
C ALA A 572 -31.74 -15.59 9.47
N ALA A 573 -31.55 -14.72 8.47
CA ALA A 573 -31.21 -13.31 8.55
C ALA A 573 -32.24 -12.41 7.82
N PRO A 574 -33.52 -12.40 8.24
CA PRO A 574 -34.56 -11.70 7.51
C PRO A 574 -34.48 -10.20 7.75
N ASN A 575 -34.80 -9.40 6.73
CA ASN A 575 -35.29 -8.04 6.94
C ASN A 575 -36.79 -8.06 7.31
N ALA A 576 -37.39 -6.90 7.57
CA ALA A 576 -38.80 -6.80 7.90
C ALA A 576 -39.75 -7.37 6.82
N LYS A 577 -39.40 -7.21 5.53
CA LYS A 577 -40.19 -7.71 4.40
C LYS A 577 -40.11 -9.24 4.29
N MET A 578 -38.93 -9.83 4.47
CA MET A 578 -38.73 -11.28 4.54
C MET A 578 -39.54 -11.87 5.69
N ALA A 579 -39.47 -11.29 6.89
CA ALA A 579 -40.21 -11.78 8.05
C ALA A 579 -41.72 -11.77 7.80
N ALA A 580 -42.25 -10.71 7.19
CA ALA A 580 -43.67 -10.63 6.82
C ALA A 580 -44.06 -11.65 5.75
N ALA A 581 -43.25 -11.80 4.70
CA ALA A 581 -43.49 -12.74 3.61
C ALA A 581 -43.42 -14.20 4.09
N TYR A 582 -42.43 -14.52 4.93
CA TYR A 582 -42.27 -15.84 5.54
C TYR A 582 -43.49 -16.20 6.40
N LYS A 583 -43.94 -15.28 7.27
CA LYS A 583 -45.13 -15.48 8.11
C LYS A 583 -46.39 -15.70 7.27
N ALA A 584 -46.59 -14.91 6.21
CA ALA A 584 -47.74 -15.01 5.33
C ALA A 584 -47.78 -16.34 4.56
N ASN A 585 -46.61 -16.88 4.21
CA ASN A 585 -46.48 -18.10 3.42
C ASN A 585 -46.19 -19.36 4.26
N TYR A 586 -46.08 -19.24 5.58
CA TYR A 586 -45.66 -20.34 6.48
C TYR A 586 -46.45 -21.64 6.28
N ALA A 587 -47.77 -21.54 6.08
CA ALA A 587 -48.63 -22.70 5.84
C ALA A 587 -48.19 -23.52 4.60
N ASN A 588 -47.68 -22.85 3.57
CA ASN A 588 -47.28 -23.43 2.29
C ASN A 588 -45.80 -23.88 2.26
N LEU A 589 -45.02 -23.60 3.32
CA LEU A 589 -43.62 -24.02 3.37
C LEU A 589 -43.48 -25.55 3.43
N PRO A 590 -42.39 -26.12 2.86
CA PRO A 590 -42.09 -27.54 2.95
C PRO A 590 -42.08 -28.08 4.37
N ALA A 591 -42.43 -29.36 4.52
CA ALA A 591 -42.53 -30.00 5.83
C ALA A 591 -41.19 -29.94 6.61
N TYR A 592 -40.05 -30.13 5.92
CA TYR A 592 -38.73 -30.16 6.58
C TYR A 592 -38.40 -28.86 7.33
N MET A 593 -38.89 -27.70 6.86
CA MET A 593 -38.66 -26.41 7.52
C MET A 593 -39.41 -26.28 8.86
N LYS A 594 -40.45 -27.10 9.07
CA LYS A 594 -41.34 -27.03 10.24
C LYS A 594 -40.96 -28.01 11.35
N LEU A 595 -40.16 -29.04 11.04
CA LEU A 595 -39.91 -30.19 11.93
C LEU A 595 -39.12 -29.84 13.20
N ASP A 596 -38.24 -28.84 13.13
CA ASP A 596 -37.32 -28.48 14.22
C ASP A 596 -37.76 -27.19 14.96
N GLY A 597 -38.97 -26.71 14.66
CA GLY A 597 -39.66 -25.63 15.37
C GLY A 597 -38.92 -24.29 15.37
N HIS A 598 -38.06 -24.02 14.37
CA HIS A 598 -37.28 -22.78 14.27
C HIS A 598 -38.15 -21.53 14.29
N ASP A 599 -39.30 -21.61 13.64
CA ASP A 599 -40.22 -20.48 13.45
C ASP A 599 -41.65 -20.93 13.77
N ASN A 600 -41.89 -21.34 15.01
CA ASN A 600 -43.20 -21.82 15.44
C ASN A 600 -44.31 -20.83 15.04
N VAL A 601 -45.24 -21.28 14.20
CA VAL A 601 -46.34 -20.48 13.65
C VAL A 601 -45.87 -19.33 12.72
N GLY A 602 -44.71 -19.47 12.08
CA GLY A 602 -44.15 -18.48 11.16
C GLY A 602 -43.63 -17.21 11.84
N SER A 603 -43.35 -17.28 13.14
CA SER A 603 -42.77 -16.16 13.90
C SER A 603 -41.25 -16.15 13.75
N ILE A 604 -40.68 -15.00 13.39
CA ILE A 604 -39.23 -14.75 13.43
C ILE A 604 -38.94 -13.62 14.43
N ASP A 605 -37.78 -13.68 15.08
CA ASP A 605 -37.31 -12.74 16.09
C ASP A 605 -37.12 -11.31 15.58
N ALA A 606 -37.55 -10.33 16.39
CA ALA A 606 -37.51 -8.91 16.05
C ALA A 606 -36.10 -8.30 16.01
N TYR A 607 -35.08 -8.98 16.54
CA TYR A 607 -33.72 -8.44 16.61
C TYR A 607 -32.95 -8.60 15.27
N ILE A 608 -33.42 -9.49 14.39
CA ILE A 608 -32.72 -9.81 13.14
C ILE A 608 -33.09 -8.81 12.02
N VAL A 609 -34.24 -8.14 12.13
CA VAL A 609 -34.90 -7.45 11.00
C VAL A 609 -34.38 -6.07 10.65
N ASN A 610 -33.59 -5.45 11.53
CA ASN A 610 -33.21 -4.04 11.39
C ASN A 610 -31.97 -3.84 10.50
N ASP A 611 -31.01 -4.75 10.56
CA ASP A 611 -29.74 -4.65 9.83
C ASP A 611 -29.17 -6.06 9.58
N PRO A 612 -29.78 -6.85 8.68
CA PRO A 612 -29.29 -8.19 8.38
C PRO A 612 -27.94 -8.12 7.64
N PRO A 613 -27.02 -9.07 7.88
CA PRO A 613 -25.77 -9.13 7.13
C PRO A 613 -26.04 -9.31 5.63
N LYS A 614 -25.20 -8.69 4.80
CA LYS A 614 -25.15 -8.99 3.37
C LYS A 614 -24.72 -10.44 3.14
N LEU A 615 -25.43 -11.14 2.26
CA LEU A 615 -25.17 -12.53 1.94
C LEU A 615 -24.27 -12.67 0.70
N THR A 616 -23.06 -13.19 0.92
CA THR A 616 -21.99 -13.20 -0.08
C THR A 616 -21.76 -14.60 -0.65
N TYR A 617 -21.63 -14.69 -1.98
CA TYR A 617 -20.99 -15.83 -2.64
C TYR A 617 -19.50 -15.50 -2.83
N ASN A 618 -18.60 -16.31 -2.28
CA ASN A 618 -17.17 -16.02 -2.24
C ASN A 618 -16.35 -17.04 -3.05
N ASP A 619 -15.40 -16.59 -3.87
CA ASP A 619 -14.55 -17.48 -4.67
C ASP A 619 -13.21 -16.83 -5.03
N TYR A 620 -12.21 -17.66 -5.34
CA TYR A 620 -10.88 -17.25 -5.79
C TYR A 620 -10.68 -17.44 -7.30
N ASP A 621 -9.53 -16.99 -7.81
CA ASP A 621 -9.19 -17.00 -9.24
C ASP A 621 -10.23 -16.29 -10.11
N ILE A 622 -10.94 -15.30 -9.55
CA ILE A 622 -11.90 -14.47 -10.29
C ILE A 622 -11.21 -13.53 -11.28
N SER A 623 -9.91 -13.30 -11.12
CA SER A 623 -9.05 -12.72 -12.17
C SER A 623 -9.03 -13.60 -13.44
N ASN A 624 -9.44 -14.86 -13.40
CA ASN A 624 -9.71 -15.62 -14.63
C ASN A 624 -11.05 -15.18 -15.25
N ARG A 625 -10.98 -14.52 -16.41
CA ARG A 625 -12.17 -13.99 -17.12
C ARG A 625 -13.27 -15.02 -17.37
N THR A 626 -12.92 -16.27 -17.68
CA THR A 626 -13.90 -17.32 -17.91
C THR A 626 -14.58 -17.71 -16.61
N LYS A 627 -13.82 -17.88 -15.51
CA LYS A 627 -14.39 -18.16 -14.19
C LYS A 627 -15.29 -17.01 -13.72
N ALA A 628 -14.84 -15.76 -13.87
CA ALA A 628 -15.63 -14.58 -13.56
C ALA A 628 -16.97 -14.56 -14.31
N ARG A 629 -16.93 -14.85 -15.61
CA ARG A 629 -18.11 -14.92 -16.48
C ARG A 629 -19.07 -16.04 -16.07
N THR A 630 -18.54 -17.21 -15.71
CA THR A 630 -19.32 -18.34 -15.19
C THR A 630 -20.05 -17.98 -13.90
N VAL A 631 -19.36 -17.36 -12.94
CA VAL A 631 -19.95 -16.90 -11.68
C VAL A 631 -20.99 -15.80 -11.94
N TYR A 632 -20.71 -14.84 -12.82
CA TYR A 632 -21.68 -13.82 -13.25
C TYR A 632 -22.98 -14.45 -13.78
N ASN A 633 -22.88 -15.46 -14.65
CA ASN A 633 -24.04 -16.14 -15.23
C ASN A 633 -24.84 -16.92 -14.18
N MET A 634 -24.15 -17.54 -13.21
CA MET A 634 -24.79 -18.19 -12.07
C MET A 634 -25.57 -17.19 -11.23
N ILE A 635 -24.92 -16.13 -10.76
CA ILE A 635 -25.54 -15.09 -9.92
C ILE A 635 -26.74 -14.48 -10.63
N ARG A 636 -26.58 -14.09 -11.90
CA ARG A 636 -27.66 -13.52 -12.70
C ARG A 636 -28.87 -14.45 -12.77
N ALA A 637 -28.65 -15.73 -13.07
CA ALA A 637 -29.73 -16.71 -13.17
C ALA A 637 -30.46 -16.91 -11.82
N VAL A 638 -29.69 -17.09 -10.75
CA VAL A 638 -30.20 -17.33 -9.40
C VAL A 638 -30.99 -16.10 -8.89
N ASN A 639 -30.43 -14.90 -9.03
CA ASN A 639 -31.06 -13.67 -8.56
C ASN A 639 -32.26 -13.25 -9.42
N THR A 640 -32.25 -13.55 -10.73
CA THR A 640 -33.44 -13.33 -11.58
C THR A 640 -34.61 -14.19 -11.14
N ALA A 641 -34.37 -15.48 -10.84
CA ALA A 641 -35.42 -16.38 -10.36
C ALA A 641 -36.00 -15.92 -9.01
N TRP A 642 -35.15 -15.39 -8.13
CA TRP A 642 -35.55 -14.89 -6.83
C TRP A 642 -36.57 -13.75 -6.88
N LEU A 643 -36.54 -12.89 -7.92
CA LEU A 643 -37.49 -11.79 -8.09
C LEU A 643 -38.96 -12.24 -8.11
N SER A 644 -39.22 -13.49 -8.48
CA SER A 644 -40.57 -14.07 -8.55
C SER A 644 -40.90 -14.99 -7.38
N ASP A 645 -39.97 -15.20 -6.44
CA ASP A 645 -40.21 -16.05 -5.28
C ASP A 645 -41.24 -15.40 -4.33
N PRO A 646 -42.19 -16.17 -3.76
CA PRO A 646 -43.13 -15.65 -2.76
C PRO A 646 -42.47 -15.02 -1.53
N LEU A 647 -41.20 -15.35 -1.25
CA LEU A 647 -40.44 -14.79 -0.15
C LEU A 647 -39.58 -13.57 -0.54
N TYR A 648 -39.58 -13.12 -1.80
CA TYR A 648 -38.73 -12.01 -2.25
C TYR A 648 -38.83 -10.77 -1.35
N ASP A 649 -37.71 -10.43 -0.71
CA ASP A 649 -37.66 -9.44 0.36
C ASP A 649 -37.11 -8.08 -0.08
N GLY A 650 -36.98 -7.86 -1.39
CA GLY A 650 -36.42 -6.64 -1.97
C GLY A 650 -34.89 -6.63 -2.07
N ARG A 651 -34.19 -7.63 -1.50
CA ARG A 651 -32.75 -7.81 -1.67
C ARG A 651 -32.48 -8.88 -2.74
N PRO A 652 -31.38 -8.79 -3.51
CA PRO A 652 -30.90 -9.91 -4.31
C PRO A 652 -30.68 -11.17 -3.45
N LEU A 653 -30.80 -12.37 -4.02
CA LEU A 653 -30.64 -13.62 -3.25
C LEU A 653 -29.19 -13.84 -2.82
N ILE A 654 -28.28 -13.65 -3.78
CA ILE A 654 -26.86 -13.43 -3.55
C ILE A 654 -26.67 -11.92 -3.58
N GLU A 655 -26.42 -11.31 -2.42
CA GLU A 655 -26.34 -9.86 -2.28
C GLU A 655 -25.00 -9.33 -2.74
N ASP A 656 -23.89 -9.98 -2.39
CA ASP A 656 -22.55 -9.55 -2.78
C ASP A 656 -21.78 -10.66 -3.51
N MET A 657 -20.94 -10.26 -4.47
CA MET A 657 -19.89 -11.11 -5.03
C MET A 657 -18.60 -10.91 -4.24
N GLY A 658 -18.17 -11.96 -3.53
CA GLY A 658 -16.90 -12.03 -2.80
C GLY A 658 -15.77 -12.53 -3.69
N ILE A 659 -14.78 -11.68 -3.91
CA ILE A 659 -13.55 -11.98 -4.62
C ILE A 659 -12.47 -12.20 -3.56
N GLN A 660 -11.98 -13.43 -3.40
CA GLN A 660 -10.92 -13.70 -2.43
C GLN A 660 -9.69 -12.84 -2.73
N GLY A 661 -9.19 -12.85 -3.97
CA GLY A 661 -8.04 -12.01 -4.34
C GLY A 661 -6.70 -12.56 -3.83
N HIS A 662 -6.60 -13.88 -3.67
CA HIS A 662 -5.34 -14.62 -3.48
C HIS A 662 -4.49 -14.67 -4.76
N ASP A 663 -4.08 -13.51 -5.23
CA ASP A 663 -3.49 -13.34 -6.55
C ASP A 663 -1.95 -13.37 -6.52
N SER A 664 -1.35 -13.20 -7.70
CA SER A 664 0.09 -13.11 -7.89
C SER A 664 0.41 -11.93 -8.78
N ILE A 665 1.51 -11.21 -8.51
CA ILE A 665 1.96 -10.10 -9.34
C ILE A 665 2.02 -10.58 -10.80
N GLY A 666 1.33 -9.86 -11.68
CA GLY A 666 1.00 -10.36 -13.01
C GLY A 666 0.88 -9.24 -14.02
N LYS A 667 1.21 -9.53 -15.28
CA LYS A 667 1.22 -8.53 -16.36
C LYS A 667 -0.17 -7.96 -16.68
N THR A 668 -1.24 -8.67 -16.33
CA THR A 668 -2.63 -8.33 -16.66
C THR A 668 -3.57 -8.41 -15.46
N LEU A 669 -3.04 -8.60 -14.24
CA LEU A 669 -3.87 -8.89 -13.08
C LEU A 669 -4.92 -7.81 -12.84
N ALA A 670 -4.51 -6.54 -12.89
CA ALA A 670 -5.42 -5.41 -12.68
C ALA A 670 -6.50 -5.32 -13.78
N SER A 671 -6.14 -5.47 -15.07
CA SER A 671 -7.13 -5.41 -16.15
C SER A 671 -8.04 -6.64 -16.24
N ASP A 672 -7.58 -7.80 -15.75
CA ASP A 672 -8.40 -8.99 -15.66
C ASP A 672 -9.39 -8.92 -14.48
N ASN A 673 -8.96 -8.40 -13.33
CA ASN A 673 -9.87 -8.05 -12.24
C ASN A 673 -10.83 -6.92 -12.64
N GLN A 674 -10.40 -5.95 -13.45
CA GLN A 674 -11.29 -4.93 -14.01
C GLN A 674 -12.43 -5.51 -14.84
N TYR A 675 -12.15 -6.53 -15.65
CA TYR A 675 -13.17 -7.24 -16.41
C TYR A 675 -14.18 -7.91 -15.46
N ALA A 676 -13.70 -8.59 -14.42
CA ALA A 676 -14.57 -9.21 -13.43
C ALA A 676 -15.43 -8.18 -12.67
N MET A 677 -14.83 -7.08 -12.21
CA MET A 677 -15.55 -6.02 -11.52
C MET A 677 -16.62 -5.36 -12.40
N ALA A 678 -16.35 -5.19 -13.70
CA ALA A 678 -17.33 -4.69 -14.67
C ALA A 678 -18.53 -5.64 -14.86
N LEU A 679 -18.30 -6.94 -14.86
CA LEU A 679 -19.39 -7.93 -14.89
C LEU A 679 -20.28 -7.80 -13.65
N TYR A 680 -19.71 -7.73 -12.46
CA TYR A 680 -20.51 -7.68 -11.24
C TYR A 680 -21.16 -6.31 -11.02
N ALA A 681 -20.48 -5.22 -11.39
CA ALA A 681 -21.04 -3.88 -11.38
C ALA A 681 -22.26 -3.76 -12.31
N SER A 682 -22.25 -4.41 -13.48
CA SER A 682 -23.44 -4.41 -14.34
C SER A 682 -24.63 -5.14 -13.71
N LEU A 683 -24.41 -6.21 -12.91
CA LEU A 683 -25.49 -6.81 -12.13
C LEU A 683 -26.01 -5.88 -11.02
N ILE A 684 -25.14 -5.06 -10.42
CA ILE A 684 -25.55 -4.04 -9.44
C ILE A 684 -26.42 -2.98 -10.12
N ASP A 685 -26.00 -2.48 -11.29
CA ASP A 685 -26.77 -1.49 -12.06
C ASP A 685 -28.15 -2.04 -12.48
N GLU A 686 -28.27 -3.36 -12.69
CA GLU A 686 -29.53 -4.05 -12.97
C GLU A 686 -30.38 -4.35 -11.72
N GLY A 687 -29.87 -4.08 -10.51
CA GLY A 687 -30.52 -4.43 -9.25
C GLY A 687 -30.52 -5.93 -8.93
N LEU A 688 -29.69 -6.71 -9.64
CA LEU A 688 -29.50 -8.14 -9.44
C LEU A 688 -28.34 -8.46 -8.49
N LEU A 689 -27.61 -7.47 -8.00
CA LEU A 689 -26.55 -7.58 -6.99
C LEU A 689 -26.54 -6.29 -6.17
N SER A 690 -25.97 -6.30 -4.97
CA SER A 690 -25.91 -5.16 -4.04
C SER A 690 -24.49 -4.66 -3.79
N GLY A 691 -23.46 -5.40 -4.19
CA GLY A 691 -22.08 -5.00 -3.95
C GLY A 691 -21.04 -6.05 -4.32
N ILE A 692 -19.79 -5.63 -4.35
CA ILE A 692 -18.61 -6.47 -4.52
C ILE A 692 -17.80 -6.38 -3.22
N ALA A 693 -17.30 -7.51 -2.74
CA ALA A 693 -16.37 -7.57 -1.63
C ALA A 693 -15.05 -8.14 -2.14
N TYR A 694 -13.91 -7.49 -1.88
CA TYR A 694 -12.65 -8.24 -1.86
C TYR A 694 -12.45 -8.72 -0.43
N SER A 695 -12.49 -10.03 -0.23
CA SER A 695 -12.57 -10.63 1.11
C SER A 695 -11.21 -11.11 1.63
N GLU A 696 -10.23 -11.38 0.77
CA GLU A 696 -8.99 -12.09 1.14
C GLU A 696 -7.72 -11.59 0.39
N LEU A 697 -7.64 -10.29 0.08
CA LEU A 697 -6.60 -9.74 -0.80
C LEU A 697 -5.19 -9.93 -0.22
N ASP A 698 -4.36 -10.66 -0.96
CA ASP A 698 -2.92 -10.76 -0.76
C ASP A 698 -2.21 -11.06 -2.10
N LEU A 699 -0.92 -10.74 -2.20
CA LEU A 699 -0.19 -10.90 -3.47
C LEU A 699 1.05 -11.77 -3.29
N LYS A 700 1.18 -12.82 -4.10
CA LYS A 700 2.45 -13.54 -4.23
C LYS A 700 3.37 -12.84 -5.23
N ALA A 701 4.67 -12.96 -5.00
CA ALA A 701 5.70 -12.62 -5.98
C ALA A 701 6.21 -13.89 -6.68
N PRO A 702 5.72 -14.24 -7.88
CA PRO A 702 6.26 -15.37 -8.66
C PRO A 702 7.69 -15.08 -9.14
N THR A 703 8.41 -16.12 -9.60
CA THR A 703 9.77 -15.95 -10.16
C THR A 703 9.83 -15.05 -11.39
N SER A 704 8.71 -14.88 -12.09
CA SER A 704 8.55 -13.96 -13.22
C SER A 704 8.34 -12.50 -12.81
N THR A 705 8.21 -12.20 -11.52
CA THR A 705 8.13 -10.83 -11.01
C THR A 705 9.42 -10.08 -11.39
N PRO A 706 9.34 -8.82 -11.83
CA PRO A 706 10.53 -8.00 -12.06
C PRO A 706 11.50 -8.06 -10.88
N GLY A 707 12.77 -8.32 -11.14
CA GLY A 707 13.79 -8.57 -10.13
C GLY A 707 14.02 -10.04 -9.79
N GLY A 708 13.30 -11.00 -10.39
CA GLY A 708 13.61 -12.44 -10.41
C GLY A 708 13.68 -13.23 -9.08
N GLY A 709 13.56 -14.56 -9.20
CA GLY A 709 14.22 -15.54 -8.32
C GLY A 709 13.74 -15.77 -6.88
N ALA A 710 12.48 -15.58 -6.53
CA ALA A 710 11.92 -16.16 -5.28
C ALA A 710 10.52 -16.76 -5.49
N VAL A 711 10.23 -17.83 -4.75
CA VAL A 711 8.89 -18.42 -4.55
C VAL A 711 8.76 -18.66 -3.04
N ALA A 712 7.79 -18.00 -2.38
CA ALA A 712 7.51 -18.03 -0.92
C ALA A 712 8.58 -17.31 -0.03
N PRO A 713 8.22 -16.83 1.18
CA PRO A 713 8.62 -15.50 1.68
C PRO A 713 10.14 -15.39 1.87
N ALA A 714 10.80 -14.91 0.81
CA ALA A 714 12.16 -14.44 0.83
C ALA A 714 12.12 -12.93 1.03
N VAL A 715 13.18 -12.36 1.60
CA VAL A 715 13.37 -10.90 1.57
C VAL A 715 13.29 -10.45 0.11
N LEU A 716 12.29 -9.62 -0.22
CA LEU A 716 12.14 -9.07 -1.56
C LEU A 716 13.35 -8.19 -1.85
N ASN A 717 13.93 -8.30 -3.05
CA ASN A 717 14.84 -7.25 -3.50
C ASN A 717 14.06 -6.00 -3.92
N VAL A 718 14.75 -4.87 -4.14
CA VAL A 718 14.13 -3.59 -4.54
C VAL A 718 13.08 -3.77 -5.60
N ARG A 719 13.46 -4.40 -6.72
CA ARG A 719 12.63 -4.43 -7.90
C ARG A 719 11.40 -5.31 -7.71
N GLN A 720 11.51 -6.38 -6.91
CA GLN A 720 10.35 -7.18 -6.52
C GLN A 720 9.43 -6.44 -5.56
N SER A 721 10.00 -5.67 -4.63
CA SER A 721 9.22 -4.82 -3.72
C SER A 721 8.53 -3.68 -4.49
N ASP A 722 9.20 -3.05 -5.45
CA ASP A 722 8.59 -2.04 -6.30
C ASP A 722 7.48 -2.65 -7.15
N ALA A 723 7.68 -3.84 -7.70
CA ALA A 723 6.65 -4.57 -8.44
C ALA A 723 5.45 -4.94 -7.55
N LEU A 724 5.69 -5.31 -6.30
CA LEU A 724 4.64 -5.53 -5.31
C LEU A 724 3.84 -4.25 -5.07
N GLY A 725 4.53 -3.13 -4.84
CA GLY A 725 3.89 -1.83 -4.65
C GLY A 725 3.14 -1.35 -5.89
N TYR A 726 3.69 -1.58 -7.09
CA TYR A 726 3.08 -1.22 -8.37
C TYR A 726 1.79 -2.00 -8.60
N GLU A 727 1.80 -3.31 -8.36
CA GLU A 727 0.61 -4.14 -8.48
C GLU A 727 -0.47 -3.71 -7.45
N TYR A 728 -0.10 -3.50 -6.18
CA TYR A 728 -1.05 -2.96 -5.19
C TYR A 728 -1.59 -1.58 -5.61
N ALA A 729 -0.77 -0.73 -6.21
CA ALA A 729 -1.20 0.56 -6.72
C ALA A 729 -2.22 0.41 -7.87
N LEU A 730 -1.97 -0.49 -8.82
CA LEU A 730 -2.93 -0.79 -9.87
C LEU A 730 -4.24 -1.34 -9.28
N MET A 731 -4.17 -2.25 -8.31
CA MET A 731 -5.36 -2.81 -7.64
C MET A 731 -6.16 -1.75 -6.86
N TYR A 732 -5.51 -0.86 -6.10
CA TYR A 732 -6.22 0.22 -5.39
C TYR A 732 -6.72 1.34 -6.31
N LYS A 733 -6.07 1.57 -7.46
CA LYS A 733 -6.64 2.42 -8.52
C LYS A 733 -7.90 1.79 -9.12
N LEU A 734 -7.87 0.47 -9.37
CA LEU A 734 -9.03 -0.29 -9.79
C LEU A 734 -10.16 -0.19 -8.74
N PHE A 735 -9.85 -0.37 -7.46
CA PHE A 735 -10.86 -0.24 -6.40
C PHE A 735 -11.46 1.16 -6.33
N ASN A 736 -10.65 2.21 -6.47
CA ASN A 736 -11.16 3.58 -6.56
C ASN A 736 -12.11 3.80 -7.73
N ARG A 737 -11.78 3.23 -8.88
CA ARG A 737 -12.63 3.30 -10.08
C ARG A 737 -14.00 2.66 -9.87
N PHE A 738 -14.06 1.58 -9.09
CA PHE A 738 -15.29 0.84 -8.80
C PHE A 738 -15.84 1.09 -7.39
N ALA A 739 -15.33 2.09 -6.68
CA ALA A 739 -15.70 2.41 -5.30
C ALA A 739 -17.21 2.37 -4.98
N PRO A 740 -18.12 2.87 -5.83
CA PRO A 740 -19.57 2.82 -5.58
C PRO A 740 -20.15 1.41 -5.53
N TYR A 741 -19.48 0.46 -6.18
CA TYR A 741 -19.90 -0.93 -6.28
C TYR A 741 -19.26 -1.81 -5.20
N ILE A 742 -18.27 -1.30 -4.46
CA ILE A 742 -17.50 -2.07 -3.49
C ILE A 742 -18.05 -1.85 -2.08
N ASP A 743 -18.37 -2.93 -1.38
CA ASP A 743 -18.77 -2.87 0.02
C ASP A 743 -17.54 -2.75 0.95
N HIS A 744 -16.56 -3.65 0.77
CA HIS A 744 -15.31 -3.68 1.53
C HIS A 744 -14.17 -4.37 0.78
N ILE A 745 -12.94 -4.02 1.18
CA ILE A 745 -11.68 -4.67 0.78
C ILE A 745 -10.96 -5.14 2.05
N ILE A 746 -10.76 -6.44 2.22
CA ILE A 746 -10.07 -7.05 3.35
C ILE A 746 -8.72 -7.57 2.88
N SER A 747 -7.65 -7.17 3.56
CA SER A 747 -6.32 -7.76 3.38
C SER A 747 -6.18 -9.05 4.18
N TRP A 748 -5.73 -10.14 3.55
CA TRP A 748 -5.61 -11.44 4.21
C TRP A 748 -4.35 -11.60 5.09
N GLY A 749 -4.10 -10.58 5.92
CA GLY A 749 -3.01 -10.52 6.87
C GLY A 749 -2.89 -9.12 7.47
N VAL A 750 -2.30 -9.06 8.67
CA VAL A 750 -2.06 -7.78 9.38
C VAL A 750 -0.64 -7.27 9.13
N ALA A 751 0.35 -8.16 9.20
CA ALA A 751 1.76 -7.86 9.01
C ALA A 751 2.52 -9.15 8.66
N GLY A 752 3.60 -9.03 7.90
CA GLY A 752 4.43 -10.15 7.46
C GLY A 752 3.90 -10.80 6.18
N SER A 753 3.53 -12.08 6.28
CA SER A 753 3.12 -12.88 5.13
C SER A 753 1.76 -13.53 5.34
N GLY A 754 0.96 -13.60 4.28
CA GLY A 754 -0.28 -14.38 4.26
C GLY A 754 -0.02 -15.89 4.20
N TRP A 755 -1.08 -16.69 4.30
CA TRP A 755 -0.97 -18.14 4.50
C TRP A 755 -0.26 -18.89 3.37
N GLN A 756 -0.22 -18.33 2.16
CA GLN A 756 0.44 -18.93 1.00
C GLN A 756 1.87 -18.43 0.76
N GLY A 757 2.47 -17.72 1.73
CA GLY A 757 3.73 -17.02 1.49
C GLY A 757 3.55 -15.75 0.65
N SER A 758 2.34 -15.18 0.68
CA SER A 758 1.94 -13.93 0.02
C SER A 758 2.36 -12.71 0.86
N TYR A 759 2.44 -11.54 0.24
CA TYR A 759 2.74 -10.27 0.90
C TYR A 759 1.45 -9.49 1.16
N VAL A 760 1.42 -8.78 2.28
CA VAL A 760 0.35 -7.84 2.67
C VAL A 760 0.92 -6.43 2.76
N LEU A 761 0.20 -5.47 3.35
CA LEU A 761 0.60 -4.05 3.36
C LEU A 761 1.74 -3.72 4.36
N PHE A 762 1.95 -4.56 5.35
CA PHE A 762 2.98 -4.35 6.38
C PHE A 762 3.93 -5.54 6.45
N ASP A 763 5.22 -5.29 6.63
CA ASP A 763 6.25 -6.34 6.73
C ASP A 763 6.23 -7.05 8.11
N SER A 764 7.13 -8.03 8.30
CA SER A 764 7.19 -8.80 9.56
C SER A 764 7.68 -7.98 10.75
N GLN A 765 8.30 -6.82 10.52
CA GLN A 765 8.65 -5.83 11.53
C GLN A 765 7.55 -4.78 11.75
N SER A 766 6.38 -4.94 11.10
CA SER A 766 5.26 -4.00 11.14
C SER A 766 5.56 -2.62 10.56
N ASN A 767 6.51 -2.51 9.64
CA ASN A 767 6.70 -1.29 8.86
C ASN A 767 5.82 -1.32 7.61
N ALA A 768 5.41 -0.14 7.16
CA ALA A 768 4.77 0.02 5.88
C ALA A 768 5.73 -0.42 4.76
N ASN A 769 5.30 -1.40 3.96
CA ASN A 769 6.06 -1.84 2.79
C ASN A 769 5.56 -1.13 1.51
N ALA A 770 6.18 -1.43 0.37
CA ALA A 770 5.80 -0.85 -0.92
C ALA A 770 4.31 -1.04 -1.28
N GLY A 771 3.69 -2.16 -0.86
CA GLY A 771 2.26 -2.41 -1.02
C GLY A 771 1.39 -1.39 -0.29
N TYR A 772 1.73 -1.00 0.94
CA TYR A 772 1.02 0.06 1.66
C TYR A 772 1.09 1.40 0.92
N TYR A 773 2.28 1.79 0.44
CA TYR A 773 2.42 3.07 -0.27
C TYR A 773 1.73 3.07 -1.62
N GLY A 774 1.71 1.91 -2.30
CA GLY A 774 0.89 1.70 -3.48
C GLY A 774 -0.61 1.82 -3.18
N ALA A 775 -1.06 1.25 -2.06
CA ALA A 775 -2.45 1.32 -1.64
C ALA A 775 -2.87 2.75 -1.26
N VAL A 776 -2.08 3.50 -0.49
CA VAL A 776 -2.48 4.83 0.01
C VAL A 776 -2.46 5.91 -1.07
N ASN A 777 -1.57 5.80 -2.05
CA ASN A 777 -1.52 6.76 -3.15
C ASN A 777 -1.13 6.06 -4.47
N PRO A 778 -2.09 5.37 -5.12
CA PRO A 778 -1.81 4.49 -6.23
C PRO A 778 -1.22 5.22 -7.45
N ASP A 779 -1.81 6.36 -7.83
CA ASP A 779 -1.33 7.12 -8.98
C ASP A 779 0.11 7.61 -8.77
N ARG A 780 0.40 8.13 -7.57
CA ARG A 780 1.77 8.52 -7.21
C ARG A 780 2.73 7.35 -7.30
N PHE A 781 2.33 6.18 -6.81
CA PHE A 781 3.22 5.03 -6.74
C PHE A 781 3.56 4.53 -8.14
N VAL A 782 2.56 4.35 -9.01
CA VAL A 782 2.77 3.97 -10.42
C VAL A 782 3.69 4.98 -11.12
N LEU A 783 3.42 6.28 -10.98
CA LEU A 783 4.21 7.33 -11.63
C LEU A 783 5.67 7.38 -11.16
N GLY A 784 5.93 7.10 -9.89
CA GLY A 784 7.28 7.03 -9.32
C GLY A 784 8.09 5.81 -9.77
N HIS A 785 7.43 4.77 -10.29
CA HIS A 785 8.05 3.49 -10.64
C HIS A 785 7.81 3.12 -12.12
N SER A 786 7.74 4.11 -13.01
CA SER A 786 7.42 3.95 -14.44
C SER A 786 8.42 3.08 -15.22
N TYR A 787 9.60 2.77 -14.67
CA TYR A 787 10.51 1.77 -15.23
C TYR A 787 9.94 0.34 -15.19
N LEU A 788 8.89 0.09 -14.40
CA LEU A 788 8.14 -1.17 -14.37
C LEU A 788 7.08 -1.27 -15.47
N GLU A 789 6.81 -0.18 -16.22
CA GLU A 789 5.80 -0.14 -17.27
C GLU A 789 6.06 -1.17 -18.38
N ASP A 790 7.32 -1.55 -18.63
CA ASP A 790 7.62 -2.61 -19.61
C ASP A 790 7.01 -3.98 -19.20
N PHE A 791 6.86 -4.23 -17.90
CA PHE A 791 6.21 -5.44 -17.38
C PHE A 791 4.68 -5.27 -17.30
N PHE A 792 4.21 -4.12 -16.82
CA PHE A 792 2.79 -3.78 -16.63
C PHE A 792 2.16 -3.06 -17.83
N LYS A 793 2.69 -3.30 -19.03
CA LYS A 793 2.45 -2.47 -20.21
C LYS A 793 0.97 -2.23 -20.48
N GLY A 794 0.54 -0.98 -20.37
CA GLY A 794 -0.81 -0.53 -20.67
C GLY A 794 -1.81 -0.75 -19.53
N GLU A 795 -1.42 -1.31 -18.38
CA GLU A 795 -2.36 -1.57 -17.29
C GLU A 795 -2.84 -0.27 -16.66
N TYR A 796 -1.96 0.72 -16.45
CA TYR A 796 -2.35 2.00 -15.85
C TYR A 796 -3.33 2.79 -16.74
N GLU A 797 -3.14 2.76 -18.06
CA GLU A 797 -4.04 3.38 -19.04
C GLU A 797 -5.42 2.70 -19.06
N LYS A 798 -5.46 1.38 -18.91
CA LYS A 798 -6.72 0.62 -18.84
C LYS A 798 -7.56 0.98 -17.62
N LEU A 799 -6.95 1.50 -16.55
CA LEU A 799 -7.62 1.88 -15.31
C LEU A 799 -8.05 3.34 -15.26
N GLN A 800 -7.88 4.11 -16.35
CA GLN A 800 -8.39 5.48 -16.42
C GLN A 800 -9.92 5.48 -16.47
N ASN A 801 -10.57 6.46 -15.84
CA ASN A 801 -12.03 6.49 -15.66
C ASN A 801 -12.81 6.33 -16.97
N ASN A 802 -12.31 6.89 -18.07
CA ASN A 802 -12.94 6.86 -19.40
C ASN A 802 -12.61 5.61 -20.23
N TYR A 803 -11.81 4.68 -19.72
CA TYR A 803 -11.43 3.50 -20.48
C TYR A 803 -12.62 2.54 -20.64
N ALA A 804 -13.04 2.28 -21.87
CA ALA A 804 -14.12 1.36 -22.18
C ALA A 804 -13.72 -0.11 -21.90
N ILE A 805 -14.52 -0.83 -21.12
CA ILE A 805 -14.28 -2.24 -20.78
C ILE A 805 -15.12 -3.13 -21.69
N ASP A 806 -14.47 -3.94 -22.52
CA ASP A 806 -15.15 -4.89 -23.39
C ASP A 806 -15.52 -6.17 -22.61
N LEU A 807 -16.83 -6.39 -22.46
CA LEU A 807 -17.40 -7.59 -21.84
C LEU A 807 -17.79 -8.67 -22.86
N GLY A 808 -17.32 -8.55 -24.10
CA GLY A 808 -17.57 -9.48 -25.19
C GLY A 808 -19.01 -9.41 -25.69
N ASP A 809 -19.76 -10.50 -25.53
CA ASP A 809 -21.14 -10.60 -25.99
C ASP A 809 -22.12 -9.70 -25.21
N LEU A 810 -21.72 -9.21 -24.02
CA LEU A 810 -22.48 -8.19 -23.29
C LEU A 810 -22.24 -6.76 -23.78
N GLY A 811 -21.28 -6.54 -24.67
CA GLY A 811 -20.91 -5.22 -25.16
C GLY A 811 -19.93 -4.48 -24.25
N ILE A 812 -19.91 -3.15 -24.37
CA ILE A 812 -18.99 -2.28 -23.65
C ILE A 812 -19.62 -1.80 -22.35
N TYR A 813 -18.88 -1.96 -21.25
CA TYR A 813 -19.20 -1.39 -19.94
C TYR A 813 -18.24 -0.26 -19.61
N THR A 814 -18.76 0.82 -19.03
CA THR A 814 -17.94 1.88 -18.45
C THR A 814 -18.47 2.09 -17.03
N PRO A 815 -17.69 1.80 -15.99
CA PRO A 815 -18.13 1.99 -14.61
C PRO A 815 -18.50 3.45 -14.43
N GLY A 816 -19.73 3.72 -14.00
CA GLY A 816 -20.10 5.06 -13.55
C GLY A 816 -19.29 5.40 -12.31
N ASN A 817 -18.89 6.66 -12.15
CA ASN A 817 -18.24 7.16 -10.93
C ASN A 817 -19.18 7.17 -9.69
N GLY A 818 -20.12 6.23 -9.59
CA GLY A 818 -21.18 6.22 -8.58
C GLY A 818 -22.37 7.08 -8.97
N GLU A 819 -22.41 7.51 -10.22
CA GLU A 819 -23.57 8.15 -10.78
C GLU A 819 -24.41 7.09 -11.49
N THR A 820 -25.45 6.61 -10.81
CA THR A 820 -26.64 6.09 -11.50
C THR A 820 -27.01 7.09 -12.61
N ASN A 821 -27.49 6.64 -13.78
CA ASN A 821 -28.07 7.47 -14.85
C ASN A 821 -29.36 8.22 -14.42
N SER A 822 -29.43 8.66 -13.15
CA SER A 822 -30.38 9.61 -12.62
C SER A 822 -29.89 11.01 -12.99
N LEU A 823 -30.82 11.92 -13.29
CA LEU A 823 -30.52 13.34 -13.45
C LEU A 823 -29.78 13.83 -12.18
N THR A 824 -28.53 14.26 -12.30
CA THR A 824 -27.69 14.69 -11.17
C THR A 824 -27.36 16.16 -11.30
N ALA A 825 -27.41 16.90 -10.18
CA ALA A 825 -26.89 18.26 -10.13
C ALA A 825 -25.47 18.23 -9.56
N THR A 826 -24.50 18.44 -10.42
CA THR A 826 -23.07 18.37 -10.11
C THR A 826 -22.55 19.71 -9.61
N ILE A 827 -21.55 19.71 -8.73
CA ILE A 827 -20.80 20.90 -8.32
C ILE A 827 -19.31 20.63 -8.41
N ALA A 828 -18.63 21.42 -9.25
CA ALA A 828 -17.19 21.32 -9.48
C ALA A 828 -16.50 22.61 -9.07
N ALA A 829 -15.38 22.51 -8.36
CA ALA A 829 -14.51 23.62 -8.01
C ALA A 829 -13.07 23.11 -7.92
N ASN A 830 -12.10 24.02 -7.85
CA ASN A 830 -10.71 23.66 -7.59
C ASN A 830 -10.60 22.90 -6.25
N ASP A 831 -9.75 21.86 -6.20
CA ASP A 831 -9.53 21.06 -4.99
C ASP A 831 -8.90 21.85 -3.84
N SER A 832 -8.16 22.91 -4.20
CA SER A 832 -7.55 23.82 -3.23
C SER A 832 -7.67 25.28 -3.66
N VAL A 833 -7.78 26.15 -2.65
CA VAL A 833 -7.90 27.60 -2.81
C VAL A 833 -6.98 28.30 -1.81
N THR A 834 -6.53 29.50 -2.16
CA THR A 834 -5.63 30.27 -1.30
C THR A 834 -6.41 31.11 -0.27
N PRO A 835 -5.90 31.28 0.96
CA PRO A 835 -6.50 32.15 1.96
C PRO A 835 -6.81 33.55 1.41
N GLY A 836 -8.02 34.04 1.66
CA GLY A 836 -8.49 35.37 1.22
C GLY A 836 -8.75 35.53 -0.28
N SER A 837 -8.62 34.47 -1.09
CA SER A 837 -8.94 34.51 -2.51
C SER A 837 -10.44 34.30 -2.80
N THR A 838 -10.87 34.69 -3.99
CA THR A 838 -12.16 34.27 -4.58
C THR A 838 -11.93 33.13 -5.56
N PHE A 839 -12.88 32.20 -5.62
CA PHE A 839 -12.85 31.08 -6.55
C PHE A 839 -14.24 30.80 -7.15
N ALA A 840 -14.26 30.15 -8.30
CA ALA A 840 -15.48 29.75 -8.97
C ALA A 840 -15.82 28.28 -8.68
N ALA A 841 -17.10 28.02 -8.43
CA ALA A 841 -17.71 26.71 -8.45
C ALA A 841 -18.71 26.65 -9.61
N VAL A 842 -18.62 25.62 -10.43
CA VAL A 842 -19.51 25.38 -11.55
C VAL A 842 -20.57 24.38 -11.11
N VAL A 843 -21.84 24.78 -11.21
CA VAL A 843 -22.98 23.87 -11.03
C VAL A 843 -23.40 23.34 -12.39
N GLY A 844 -23.44 22.02 -12.55
CA GLY A 844 -23.85 21.33 -13.76
C GLY A 844 -25.10 20.48 -13.57
N LEU A 845 -25.66 20.01 -14.69
CA LEU A 845 -26.67 18.96 -14.74
C LEU A 845 -26.17 17.84 -15.63
N ASP A 846 -26.15 16.62 -15.09
CA ASP A 846 -25.71 15.43 -15.79
C ASP A 846 -26.91 14.50 -16.03
N SER A 847 -26.84 13.71 -17.11
CA SER A 847 -27.92 12.80 -17.54
C SER A 847 -29.26 13.52 -17.87
N VAL A 848 -29.19 14.66 -18.57
CA VAL A 848 -30.37 15.44 -18.97
C VAL A 848 -31.03 14.81 -20.21
N THR A 849 -32.04 13.96 -19.99
CA THR A 849 -32.76 13.22 -21.05
C THR A 849 -33.89 14.00 -21.72
N GLN A 850 -34.37 15.07 -21.09
CA GLN A 850 -35.41 15.97 -21.61
C GLN A 850 -34.94 17.42 -21.53
N SER A 851 -35.33 18.27 -22.49
CA SER A 851 -34.91 19.67 -22.49
C SER A 851 -35.38 20.41 -21.25
N VAL A 852 -34.42 20.99 -20.52
CA VAL A 852 -34.63 21.73 -19.27
C VAL A 852 -34.74 23.23 -19.54
N TYR A 853 -35.76 23.88 -18.98
CA TYR A 853 -36.04 25.31 -19.19
C TYR A 853 -35.99 26.16 -17.92
N ALA A 854 -36.18 25.57 -16.73
CA ALA A 854 -36.10 26.27 -15.45
C ALA A 854 -35.34 25.44 -14.41
N GLN A 855 -34.60 26.11 -13.53
CA GLN A 855 -33.89 25.47 -12.42
C GLN A 855 -34.14 26.23 -11.12
N ASP A 856 -34.39 25.48 -10.06
CA ASP A 856 -34.50 25.94 -8.68
C ASP A 856 -33.47 25.14 -7.85
N ILE A 857 -32.31 25.76 -7.62
CA ILE A 857 -31.12 25.11 -7.05
C ILE A 857 -30.81 25.75 -5.71
N THR A 858 -30.71 24.94 -4.66
CA THR A 858 -30.26 25.38 -3.33
C THR A 858 -28.87 24.84 -3.05
N LEU A 859 -27.90 25.73 -2.89
CA LEU A 859 -26.55 25.40 -2.45
C LEU A 859 -26.41 25.54 -0.93
N SER A 860 -25.65 24.64 -0.31
CA SER A 860 -25.13 24.79 1.05
C SER A 860 -23.61 24.95 1.03
N TYR A 861 -23.06 25.76 1.92
CA TYR A 861 -21.62 25.93 2.08
C TYR A 861 -21.24 26.16 3.55
N ASP A 862 -20.02 25.78 3.93
CA ASP A 862 -19.48 26.07 5.26
C ASP A 862 -19.26 27.57 5.45
N SER A 863 -20.23 28.24 6.07
CA SER A 863 -20.18 29.69 6.33
C SER A 863 -19.09 30.14 7.31
N SER A 864 -18.43 29.21 8.00
CA SER A 864 -17.22 29.46 8.78
C SER A 864 -15.97 29.60 7.90
N VAL A 865 -15.99 29.01 6.69
CA VAL A 865 -14.83 28.92 5.77
C VAL A 865 -15.00 29.82 4.55
N PHE A 866 -16.20 29.85 3.96
CA PHE A 866 -16.48 30.57 2.72
C PHE A 866 -17.59 31.61 2.88
N ASP A 867 -17.51 32.66 2.09
CA ASP A 867 -18.58 33.64 1.86
C ASP A 867 -19.08 33.51 0.41
N TYR A 868 -20.41 33.53 0.23
CA TYR A 868 -21.00 33.61 -1.12
C TYR A 868 -20.83 35.00 -1.72
N VAL A 869 -20.43 35.08 -3.00
CA VAL A 869 -20.19 36.35 -3.69
C VAL A 869 -21.27 36.63 -4.75
N SER A 870 -21.49 35.72 -5.70
CA SER A 870 -22.45 35.91 -6.81
C SER A 870 -22.73 34.63 -7.59
N ALA A 871 -23.79 34.58 -8.39
CA ALA A 871 -23.99 33.55 -9.40
C ALA A 871 -24.30 34.15 -10.79
N ALA A 872 -23.86 33.46 -11.84
CA ALA A 872 -24.14 33.83 -13.23
C ALA A 872 -24.42 32.57 -14.06
N GLY A 873 -25.22 32.72 -15.12
CA GLY A 873 -25.36 31.66 -16.12
C GLY A 873 -24.05 31.40 -16.85
N THR A 874 -23.79 30.15 -17.22
CA THR A 874 -22.56 29.76 -17.95
C THR A 874 -22.53 30.26 -19.40
N ASN A 875 -23.69 30.67 -19.94
CA ASN A 875 -23.83 31.29 -21.25
C ASN A 875 -25.03 32.25 -21.27
N SER A 876 -25.19 32.98 -22.38
CA SER A 876 -26.23 34.01 -22.54
C SER A 876 -27.68 33.48 -22.54
N ASN A 877 -27.89 32.18 -22.78
CA ASN A 877 -29.22 31.58 -22.73
C ASN A 877 -29.67 31.29 -21.30
N ILE A 878 -28.75 31.24 -20.34
CA ILE A 878 -29.05 30.97 -18.93
C ILE A 878 -29.11 32.29 -18.18
N GLN A 879 -30.28 32.63 -17.64
CA GLN A 879 -30.49 33.85 -16.87
C GLN A 879 -30.82 33.51 -15.43
N VAL A 880 -30.01 34.03 -14.50
CA VAL A 880 -30.31 34.01 -13.07
C VAL A 880 -31.36 35.08 -12.80
N LEU A 881 -32.53 34.66 -12.31
CA LEU A 881 -33.66 35.54 -12.05
C LEU A 881 -33.75 35.96 -10.59
N ARG A 882 -33.29 35.10 -9.67
CA ARG A 882 -33.34 35.35 -8.24
C ARG A 882 -32.24 34.61 -7.49
N GLU A 883 -31.62 35.29 -6.54
CA GLU A 883 -30.74 34.73 -5.52
C GLU A 883 -31.34 35.03 -4.14
N ASP A 884 -31.41 34.04 -3.25
CA ASP A 884 -31.84 34.19 -1.86
C ASP A 884 -30.69 33.78 -0.94
N THR A 885 -30.06 34.77 -0.33
CA THR A 885 -28.86 34.65 0.52
C THR A 885 -29.15 34.97 1.99
N ALA A 886 -30.43 34.99 2.39
CA ALA A 886 -30.84 35.46 3.72
C ALA A 886 -30.30 34.59 4.87
N THR A 887 -29.95 33.33 4.60
CA THR A 887 -29.42 32.39 5.60
C THR A 887 -27.94 32.11 5.35
N PRO A 888 -27.02 32.46 6.28
CA PRO A 888 -25.61 32.13 6.14
C PRO A 888 -25.40 30.62 5.90
N GLY A 889 -24.51 30.30 4.95
CA GLY A 889 -24.23 28.91 4.58
C GLY A 889 -25.27 28.27 3.66
N LYS A 890 -26.28 29.03 3.20
CA LYS A 890 -27.22 28.60 2.17
C LYS A 890 -27.48 29.69 1.15
N VAL A 891 -27.62 29.30 -0.12
CA VAL A 891 -28.10 30.19 -1.18
C VAL A 891 -29.06 29.44 -2.09
N ARG A 892 -30.23 30.02 -2.36
CA ARG A 892 -31.19 29.47 -3.34
C ARG A 892 -31.17 30.32 -4.59
N ILE A 893 -31.02 29.68 -5.74
CA ILE A 893 -30.86 30.31 -7.05
C ILE A 893 -31.98 29.81 -7.96
N ILE A 894 -32.74 30.76 -8.52
CA ILE A 894 -33.74 30.49 -9.56
C ILE A 894 -33.18 30.99 -10.89
N SER A 895 -33.04 30.09 -11.86
CA SER A 895 -32.58 30.42 -13.21
C SER A 895 -33.48 29.82 -14.28
N VAL A 896 -33.39 30.37 -15.48
CA VAL A 896 -34.08 29.87 -16.69
C VAL A 896 -33.08 29.68 -17.82
N ASN A 897 -33.33 28.69 -18.69
CA ASN A 897 -32.64 28.56 -19.96
C ASN A 897 -33.61 28.81 -21.13
N LEU A 898 -33.31 29.82 -21.93
CA LEU A 898 -34.17 30.27 -23.04
C LEU A 898 -34.09 29.39 -24.30
N GLY A 899 -33.06 28.55 -24.43
CA GLY A 899 -32.82 27.67 -25.57
C GLY A 899 -33.12 26.19 -25.34
N GLY A 900 -33.47 25.80 -24.11
CA GLY A 900 -33.58 24.40 -23.68
C GLY A 900 -32.21 23.73 -23.47
N LEU A 901 -31.98 23.18 -22.29
CA LEU A 901 -30.76 22.43 -21.94
C LEU A 901 -30.96 20.94 -22.15
N ALA A 902 -30.12 20.28 -22.94
CA ALA A 902 -30.08 18.82 -23.07
C ALA A 902 -28.63 18.36 -23.30
N GLY A 903 -28.26 17.20 -22.76
CA GLY A 903 -26.89 16.68 -22.87
C GLY A 903 -26.51 15.71 -21.76
N THR A 904 -25.39 15.02 -21.95
CA THR A 904 -24.85 14.05 -20.98
C THR A 904 -24.26 14.72 -19.74
N SER A 905 -23.64 15.89 -19.89
CA SER A 905 -23.19 16.77 -18.81
C SER A 905 -23.21 18.21 -19.31
N THR A 906 -23.88 19.12 -18.59
CA THR A 906 -24.03 20.51 -19.03
C THR A 906 -23.91 21.47 -17.87
N ALA A 907 -22.92 22.36 -17.93
CA ALA A 907 -22.72 23.43 -16.95
C ALA A 907 -23.86 24.46 -17.02
N VAL A 908 -24.44 24.80 -15.87
CA VAL A 908 -25.59 25.71 -15.76
C VAL A 908 -25.21 27.04 -15.11
N LEU A 909 -24.58 27.01 -13.94
CA LEU A 909 -24.23 28.21 -13.18
C LEU A 909 -22.74 28.28 -12.88
N ASN A 910 -22.16 29.47 -13.01
CA ASN A 910 -20.88 29.84 -12.41
C ASN A 910 -21.17 30.58 -11.11
N VAL A 911 -20.83 29.98 -9.98
CA VAL A 911 -21.02 30.54 -8.64
C VAL A 911 -19.66 30.98 -8.12
N THR A 912 -19.56 32.19 -7.59
CA THR A 912 -18.32 32.72 -7.01
C THR A 912 -18.41 32.68 -5.49
N PHE A 913 -17.39 32.12 -4.86
CA PHE A 913 -17.19 32.11 -3.41
C PHE A 913 -15.89 32.86 -3.06
N GLY A 914 -15.82 33.38 -1.84
CA GLY A 914 -14.61 33.95 -1.24
C GLY A 914 -14.18 33.13 -0.03
N VAL A 915 -12.88 32.93 0.15
CA VAL A 915 -12.34 32.37 1.40
C VAL A 915 -12.39 33.45 2.48
N LYS A 916 -13.00 33.13 3.62
CA LYS A 916 -13.18 34.06 4.73
C LYS A 916 -11.82 34.48 5.29
N ALA A 917 -11.70 35.76 5.65
CA ALA A 917 -10.44 36.31 6.14
C ALA A 917 -9.92 35.55 7.38
N GLY A 918 -8.65 35.18 7.37
CA GLY A 918 -8.00 34.45 8.47
C GLY A 918 -8.18 32.93 8.45
N VAL A 919 -8.95 32.39 7.48
CA VAL A 919 -9.13 30.94 7.32
C VAL A 919 -7.99 30.35 6.49
N GLN A 920 -7.30 29.35 7.03
CA GLN A 920 -6.21 28.59 6.41
C GLN A 920 -6.05 27.23 7.11
N ASN A 921 -5.37 26.26 6.49
CA ASN A 921 -5.13 24.92 7.04
C ASN A 921 -6.40 24.20 7.48
N THR A 922 -7.47 24.36 6.71
CA THR A 922 -8.75 23.70 6.96
C THR A 922 -9.37 23.28 5.65
N THR A 923 -10.37 22.41 5.72
CA THR A 923 -11.28 22.15 4.61
C THR A 923 -12.60 22.87 4.85
N GLY A 924 -13.34 23.11 3.77
CA GLY A 924 -14.74 23.48 3.82
C GLY A 924 -15.49 22.79 2.69
N ILE A 925 -16.79 22.57 2.90
CA ILE A 925 -17.64 21.89 1.93
C ILE A 925 -18.55 22.92 1.24
N ILE A 926 -18.74 22.77 -0.07
CA ILE A 926 -19.85 23.35 -0.83
C ILE A 926 -20.67 22.21 -1.43
N ALA A 927 -21.99 22.35 -1.49
CA ALA A 927 -22.86 21.30 -2.02
C ALA A 927 -24.09 21.88 -2.71
N VAL A 928 -24.58 21.18 -3.73
CA VAL A 928 -25.96 21.31 -4.18
C VAL A 928 -26.81 20.49 -3.23
N SER A 929 -27.55 21.14 -2.34
CA SER A 929 -28.39 20.46 -1.34
C SER A 929 -29.78 20.11 -1.86
N GLU A 930 -30.26 20.82 -2.89
CA GLU A 930 -31.51 20.53 -3.59
C GLU A 930 -31.43 21.11 -5.01
N ALA A 931 -31.95 20.39 -6.01
CA ALA A 931 -32.07 20.88 -7.37
C ALA A 931 -33.37 20.38 -8.01
N LYS A 932 -34.28 21.31 -8.31
CA LYS A 932 -35.55 21.04 -9.00
C LYS A 932 -35.52 21.64 -10.39
N ILE A 933 -35.93 20.84 -11.36
CA ILE A 933 -35.72 21.10 -12.78
C ILE A 933 -37.05 21.04 -13.52
N GLY A 934 -37.38 22.10 -14.26
CA GLY A 934 -38.61 22.21 -15.05
C GLY A 934 -38.41 21.85 -16.52
N GLY A 935 -39.15 20.85 -17.00
CA GLY A 935 -39.20 20.44 -18.41
C GLY A 935 -40.15 21.29 -19.27
N SER A 936 -40.08 21.12 -20.60
CA SER A 936 -40.95 21.84 -21.56
C SER A 936 -42.44 21.56 -21.42
N ASP A 937 -42.81 20.41 -20.85
CA ASP A 937 -44.19 19.98 -20.63
C ASP A 937 -44.75 20.41 -19.26
N GLY A 938 -43.95 21.14 -18.46
CA GLY A 938 -44.30 21.58 -17.12
C GLY A 938 -44.02 20.53 -16.03
N THR A 939 -43.40 19.40 -16.36
CA THR A 939 -42.96 18.43 -15.35
C THR A 939 -41.81 18.99 -14.51
N VAL A 940 -41.80 18.62 -13.22
CA VAL A 940 -40.72 18.96 -12.30
C VAL A 940 -40.00 17.69 -11.87
N THR A 941 -38.71 17.62 -12.19
CA THR A 941 -37.83 16.51 -11.81
C THR A 941 -36.85 16.99 -10.76
N THR A 942 -36.63 16.21 -9.71
CA THR A 942 -35.61 16.51 -8.70
C THR A 942 -34.31 15.80 -9.09
N ALA A 943 -33.23 16.56 -9.22
CA ALA A 943 -31.92 16.02 -9.52
C ALA A 943 -31.22 15.55 -8.24
N VAL A 944 -30.41 14.49 -8.36
CA VAL A 944 -29.60 13.97 -7.25
C VAL A 944 -28.57 15.04 -6.84
N PRO A 945 -28.44 15.35 -5.54
CA PRO A 945 -27.49 16.35 -5.04
C PRO A 945 -26.03 15.87 -5.13
N SER A 946 -25.09 16.81 -5.08
CA SER A 946 -23.65 16.52 -5.01
C SER A 946 -22.92 17.51 -4.10
N SER A 947 -21.71 17.15 -3.65
CA SER A 947 -20.88 17.99 -2.80
C SER A 947 -19.42 17.99 -3.23
N LYS A 948 -18.73 19.08 -2.94
CA LYS A 948 -17.30 19.26 -3.16
C LYS A 948 -16.64 19.73 -1.86
N THR A 949 -15.68 18.94 -1.37
CA THR A 949 -14.75 19.35 -0.32
C THR A 949 -13.62 20.14 -0.95
N ILE A 950 -13.29 21.29 -0.37
CA ILE A 950 -12.26 22.21 -0.85
C ILE A 950 -11.27 22.46 0.29
N SER A 951 -9.98 22.33 -0.01
CA SER A 951 -8.89 22.61 0.94
C SER A 951 -8.46 24.08 0.88
N VAL A 952 -8.32 24.73 2.04
CA VAL A 952 -7.74 26.08 2.15
C VAL A 952 -6.28 25.94 2.57
N SER A 953 -5.36 26.17 1.63
CA SER A 953 -3.93 25.91 1.81
C SER A 953 -3.27 26.83 2.84
N ALA A 954 -2.15 26.38 3.43
CA ALA A 954 -1.25 27.26 4.18
C ALA A 954 -0.67 28.35 3.27
N VAL A 955 -0.36 29.52 3.82
CA VAL A 955 0.57 30.45 3.16
C VAL A 955 1.97 29.82 3.22
N PRO A 956 2.63 29.54 2.08
CA PRO A 956 3.98 28.98 2.09
C PRO A 956 4.97 29.94 2.77
N GLN A 957 5.82 29.44 3.67
CA GLN A 957 6.89 30.25 4.26
C GLN A 957 8.08 30.35 3.29
N ASP A 958 8.58 31.55 3.05
CA ASP A 958 9.79 31.78 2.23
C ASP A 958 11.05 31.61 3.09
N LYS A 959 11.75 30.48 2.88
CA LYS A 959 13.01 30.14 3.56
C LYS A 959 14.25 30.39 2.70
N THR A 960 14.10 30.93 1.50
CA THR A 960 15.17 31.02 0.49
C THR A 960 16.39 31.76 1.03
N ALA A 961 16.16 32.90 1.68
CA ALA A 961 17.24 33.71 2.26
C ALA A 961 17.95 33.01 3.44
N LEU A 962 17.22 32.29 4.28
CA LEU A 962 17.79 31.51 5.39
C LEU A 962 18.66 30.36 4.88
N ILE A 963 18.20 29.64 3.86
CA ILE A 963 18.96 28.56 3.22
C ILE A 963 20.29 29.07 2.66
N ALA A 964 20.25 30.18 1.91
CA ALA A 964 21.46 30.80 1.35
C ALA A 964 22.44 31.30 2.43
N ALA A 965 21.92 31.87 3.52
CA ALA A 965 22.72 32.32 4.66
C ALA A 965 23.38 31.14 5.39
N VAL A 966 22.66 30.04 5.63
CA VAL A 966 23.21 28.82 6.22
C VAL A 966 24.32 28.23 5.37
N MET A 967 24.13 28.14 4.05
CA MET A 967 25.18 27.66 3.14
C MET A 967 26.43 28.54 3.22
N SER A 968 26.26 29.87 3.16
CA SER A 968 27.37 30.82 3.20
C SER A 968 28.13 30.75 4.54
N ALA A 969 27.40 30.65 5.65
CA ALA A 969 27.96 30.52 7.00
C ALA A 969 28.71 29.19 7.18
N GLN A 970 28.17 28.08 6.67
CA GLN A 970 28.83 26.78 6.72
C GLN A 970 30.11 26.75 5.87
N THR A 971 30.11 27.37 4.69
CA THR A 971 31.33 27.54 3.87
C THR A 971 32.39 28.36 4.61
N LEU A 972 32.01 29.48 5.23
CA LEU A 972 32.91 30.30 6.03
C LEU A 972 33.47 29.50 7.22
N TYR A 973 32.63 28.76 7.93
CA TYR A 973 33.04 27.91 9.05
C TYR A 973 34.05 26.82 8.62
N ASN A 974 33.78 26.15 7.50
CA ASN A 974 34.62 25.07 6.99
C ASN A 974 35.99 25.57 6.50
N THR A 975 36.03 26.77 5.92
CA THR A 975 37.26 27.38 5.38
C THR A 975 38.06 28.14 6.43
N ALA A 976 37.44 28.58 7.53
CA ALA A 976 38.11 29.27 8.61
C ALA A 976 39.15 28.38 9.31
N VAL A 977 40.40 28.82 9.34
CA VAL A 977 41.50 28.10 9.99
C VAL A 977 41.67 28.60 11.42
N VAL A 978 41.69 27.67 12.38
CA VAL A 978 41.96 27.98 13.79
C VAL A 978 43.46 28.19 13.97
N GLY A 979 43.84 29.26 14.64
CA GLY A 979 45.23 29.57 14.95
C GLY A 979 45.40 31.05 15.22
N ILE A 980 46.65 31.48 15.38
CA ILE A 980 46.99 32.85 15.77
C ILE A 980 47.53 33.70 14.62
N LYS A 981 47.73 33.18 13.41
CA LYS A 981 48.30 33.99 12.30
C LYS A 981 47.26 34.99 11.75
N PRO A 982 47.69 36.06 11.06
CA PRO A 982 46.76 36.99 10.42
C PRO A 982 45.74 36.26 9.54
N GLY A 983 44.46 36.60 9.70
CA GLY A 983 43.34 35.95 9.00
C GLY A 983 42.90 34.59 9.56
N GLN A 984 43.54 34.09 10.63
CA GLN A 984 43.08 32.92 11.39
C GLN A 984 42.16 33.34 12.54
N TYR A 985 41.43 32.38 13.10
CA TYR A 985 40.37 32.62 14.07
C TYR A 985 40.63 31.91 15.41
N PRO A 986 40.21 32.48 16.55
CA PRO A 986 40.17 31.78 17.83
C PRO A 986 39.22 30.58 17.81
N GLN A 987 39.59 29.49 18.50
CA GLN A 987 38.73 28.29 18.60
C GLN A 987 37.36 28.61 19.19
N ALA A 988 37.31 29.38 20.28
CA ALA A 988 36.05 29.74 20.94
C ALA A 988 35.09 30.54 20.03
N ALA A 989 35.62 31.38 19.13
CA ALA A 989 34.82 32.11 18.17
C ALA A 989 34.24 31.17 17.10
N LYS A 990 35.03 30.18 16.66
CA LYS A 990 34.59 29.16 15.70
C LYS A 990 33.50 28.28 16.31
N ASP A 991 33.66 27.83 17.56
CA ASP A 991 32.65 27.03 18.27
C ASP A 991 31.33 27.79 18.45
N ALA A 992 31.39 29.07 18.85
CA ALA A 992 30.21 29.92 18.98
C ALA A 992 29.48 30.11 17.63
N PHE A 993 30.24 30.23 16.53
CA PHE A 993 29.66 30.34 15.19
C PHE A 993 28.95 29.04 14.75
N GLN A 994 29.51 27.86 15.08
CA GLN A 994 28.85 26.58 14.83
C GLN A 994 27.50 26.45 15.56
N VAL A 995 27.42 26.93 16.80
CA VAL A 995 26.16 26.93 17.56
C VAL A 995 25.09 27.77 16.87
N ALA A 996 25.44 28.96 16.37
CA ALA A 996 24.51 29.81 15.64
C ALA A 996 24.07 29.19 14.30
N ILE A 997 24.98 28.53 13.58
CA ILE A 997 24.66 27.79 12.35
C ILE A 997 23.68 26.65 12.65
N ASN A 998 23.91 25.87 13.71
CA ASN A 998 23.02 24.78 14.11
C ASN A 998 21.62 25.28 14.50
N ALA A 999 21.52 26.40 15.23
CA ALA A 999 20.24 27.00 15.58
C ALA A 999 19.45 27.45 14.34
N ALA A 1000 20.12 28.02 13.34
CA ALA A 1000 19.50 28.41 12.07
C ALA A 1000 19.06 27.18 11.24
N ILE A 1001 19.82 26.09 11.29
CA ILE A 1001 19.47 24.81 10.66
C ILE A 1001 18.19 24.22 11.25
N VAL A 1002 18.02 24.25 12.58
CA VAL A 1002 16.80 23.77 13.24
C VAL A 1002 15.55 24.48 12.71
N VAL A 1003 15.59 25.80 12.55
CA VAL A 1003 14.46 26.58 12.01
C VAL A 1003 14.26 26.34 10.51
N ARG A 1004 15.36 26.20 9.75
CA ARG A 1004 15.31 25.85 8.33
C ARG A 1004 14.58 24.52 8.10
N ASP A 1005 14.90 23.51 8.92
CA ASP A 1005 14.42 22.13 8.75
C ASP A 1005 13.05 21.87 9.42
N ASP A 1006 12.60 22.76 10.31
CA ASP A 1006 11.26 22.68 10.93
C ASP A 1006 10.16 23.07 9.92
N THR A 1007 9.34 22.09 9.51
CA THR A 1007 8.22 22.25 8.59
C THR A 1007 7.08 23.11 9.14
N ASN A 1008 7.04 23.32 10.46
CA ASN A 1008 6.01 24.12 11.15
C ASN A 1008 6.50 25.52 11.53
N SER A 1009 7.74 25.89 11.20
CA SER A 1009 8.27 27.22 11.48
C SER A 1009 7.43 28.32 10.80
N THR A 1010 7.11 29.36 11.56
CA THR A 1010 6.43 30.56 11.06
C THR A 1010 7.42 31.47 10.33
N GLN A 1011 6.93 32.34 9.43
CA GLN A 1011 7.79 33.31 8.73
C GLN A 1011 8.59 34.19 9.71
N SER A 1012 7.98 34.57 10.84
CA SER A 1012 8.66 35.34 11.90
C SER A 1012 9.85 34.58 12.51
N GLN A 1013 9.71 33.26 12.70
CA GLN A 1013 10.82 32.42 13.17
C GLN A 1013 11.93 32.30 12.11
N VAL A 1014 11.56 32.17 10.83
CA VAL A 1014 12.50 32.13 9.70
C VAL A 1014 13.30 33.44 9.60
N ASP A 1015 12.62 34.58 9.66
CA ASP A 1015 13.23 35.91 9.60
C ASP A 1015 14.13 36.17 10.82
N GLY A 1016 13.68 35.75 12.01
CA GLY A 1016 14.45 35.83 13.24
C GLY A 1016 15.74 34.99 13.19
N ALA A 1017 15.65 33.76 12.68
CA ALA A 1017 16.81 32.89 12.50
C ALA A 1017 17.81 33.45 11.48
N LEU A 1018 17.31 34.03 10.38
CA LEU A 1018 18.14 34.69 9.37
C LEU A 1018 18.90 35.88 9.96
N ALA A 1019 18.21 36.76 10.71
CA ALA A 1019 18.83 37.90 11.35
C ALA A 1019 19.91 37.48 12.38
N ALA A 1020 19.61 36.47 13.19
CA ALA A 1020 20.55 35.93 14.17
C ALA A 1020 21.81 35.32 13.51
N LEU A 1021 21.63 34.53 12.45
CA LEU A 1021 22.74 33.91 11.72
C LEU A 1021 23.63 34.94 11.02
N ASN A 1022 23.03 35.97 10.42
CA ASN A 1022 23.80 37.05 9.79
C ASN A 1022 24.62 37.82 10.85
N SER A 1023 24.01 38.15 11.99
CA SER A 1023 24.72 38.80 13.10
C SER A 1023 25.87 37.94 13.64
N ALA A 1024 25.65 36.63 13.76
CA ALA A 1024 26.70 35.69 14.19
C ALA A 1024 27.83 35.58 13.15
N THR A 1025 27.49 35.61 11.86
CA THR A 1025 28.46 35.61 10.76
C THR A 1025 29.35 36.85 10.81
N ASP A 1026 28.78 38.04 11.01
CA ASP A 1026 29.54 39.28 11.11
C ASP A 1026 30.41 39.31 12.37
N THR A 1027 29.88 38.82 13.49
CA THR A 1027 30.64 38.68 14.74
C THR A 1027 31.83 37.75 14.55
N PHE A 1028 31.63 36.59 13.92
CA PHE A 1028 32.70 35.62 13.66
C PHE A 1028 33.80 36.22 12.77
N LYS A 1029 33.45 36.89 11.67
CA LYS A 1029 34.41 37.57 10.79
C LYS A 1029 35.25 38.60 11.54
N ALA A 1030 34.66 39.33 12.48
CA ALA A 1030 35.35 40.34 13.28
C ALA A 1030 36.39 39.76 14.26
N THR A 1031 36.37 38.45 14.52
CA THR A 1031 37.35 37.80 15.42
C THR A 1031 38.66 37.38 14.74
N ALA A 1032 38.79 37.59 13.42
CA ALA A 1032 40.03 37.28 12.70
C ALA A 1032 41.19 38.14 13.22
N TYR A 1033 42.33 37.50 13.52
CA TYR A 1033 43.54 38.22 13.93
C TYR A 1033 44.06 39.13 12.82
N LYS A 1034 44.45 40.37 13.18
CA LYS A 1034 44.89 41.38 12.21
C LYS A 1034 46.33 41.15 11.71
N SER A 1035 46.65 41.74 10.56
CA SER A 1035 48.03 41.81 10.04
C SER A 1035 48.93 42.55 11.02
N THR A 1036 50.10 42.01 11.31
CA THR A 1036 51.13 42.61 12.19
C THR A 1036 51.92 43.74 11.55
N ASP A 1037 51.83 43.90 10.23
CA ASP A 1037 52.32 45.06 9.48
C ASP A 1037 51.27 46.18 9.54
N ILE A 1038 51.54 47.16 10.41
CA ILE A 1038 50.65 48.29 10.74
C ILE A 1038 51.39 49.64 10.72
N SER A 1039 52.67 49.66 10.34
CA SER A 1039 53.53 50.83 10.31
C SER A 1039 54.17 51.04 8.93
N GLY A 1040 54.64 52.26 8.67
CA GLY A 1040 55.29 52.65 7.42
C GLY A 1040 55.15 54.14 7.13
N LYS A 1041 55.66 54.59 5.97
CA LYS A 1041 55.70 56.01 5.60
C LYS A 1041 54.27 56.56 5.47
N ASP A 1042 53.99 57.66 6.18
CA ASP A 1042 52.67 58.31 6.24
C ASP A 1042 51.53 57.43 6.80
N GLY A 1043 51.87 56.35 7.56
CA GLY A 1043 50.89 55.46 8.20
C GLY A 1043 50.33 54.36 7.29
N ILE A 1044 51.05 54.03 6.21
CA ILE A 1044 50.69 52.97 5.25
C ILE A 1044 51.58 51.74 5.50
N PRO A 1045 51.00 50.52 5.67
CA PRO A 1045 51.75 49.28 5.79
C PRO A 1045 52.78 49.09 4.66
N ASP A 1046 54.02 48.78 5.00
CA ASP A 1046 55.13 48.70 4.04
C ASP A 1046 55.46 47.27 3.56
N GLY A 1047 54.69 46.28 4.02
CA GLY A 1047 54.83 44.88 3.68
C GLY A 1047 55.81 44.12 4.58
N VAL A 1048 56.39 44.77 5.60
CA VAL A 1048 57.36 44.19 6.53
C VAL A 1048 56.82 44.32 7.96
N THR A 1049 56.98 43.26 8.78
CA THR A 1049 56.72 43.35 10.23
C THR A 1049 58.04 43.53 10.95
N ASP A 1050 58.27 44.71 11.53
CA ASP A 1050 59.48 45.07 12.25
C ASP A 1050 59.22 45.86 13.56
N VAL A 1051 60.26 46.44 14.13
CA VAL A 1051 60.17 47.20 15.40
C VAL A 1051 59.35 48.50 15.29
N GLY A 1052 59.13 49.01 14.08
CA GLY A 1052 58.24 50.13 13.77
C GLY A 1052 56.77 49.79 14.03
N ASP A 1053 56.34 48.57 13.70
CA ASP A 1053 54.98 48.09 13.98
C ASP A 1053 54.75 47.95 15.47
N LEU A 1054 55.73 47.38 16.17
CA LEU A 1054 55.69 47.24 17.62
C LEU A 1054 55.62 48.61 18.30
N SER A 1055 56.39 49.60 17.81
CA SER A 1055 56.33 50.99 18.27
C SER A 1055 54.95 51.63 18.07
N THR A 1056 54.27 51.28 16.97
CA THR A 1056 52.92 51.73 16.67
C THR A 1056 51.91 51.16 17.67
N VAL A 1057 52.01 49.88 18.04
CA VAL A 1057 51.18 49.30 19.10
C VAL A 1057 51.46 49.96 20.45
N VAL A 1058 52.74 50.16 20.81
CA VAL A 1058 53.14 50.83 22.08
C VAL A 1058 52.53 52.23 22.20
N THR A 1059 52.45 52.98 21.10
CA THR A 1059 51.87 54.34 21.08
C THR A 1059 50.40 54.38 21.52
N TYR A 1060 49.69 53.26 21.35
CA TYR A 1060 48.29 53.12 21.73
C TYR A 1060 48.07 52.20 22.94
N TYR A 1061 49.14 51.69 23.55
CA TYR A 1061 49.08 50.78 24.70
C TYR A 1061 48.28 51.35 25.87
N GLY A 1062 47.44 50.51 26.47
CA GLY A 1062 46.54 50.85 27.58
C GLY A 1062 45.25 51.54 27.14
N LYS A 1063 45.03 51.80 25.85
CA LYS A 1063 43.75 52.32 25.33
C LYS A 1063 42.74 51.17 25.13
N ASN A 1064 41.46 51.55 25.14
CA ASN A 1064 40.35 50.64 24.89
C ASN A 1064 39.22 51.38 24.16
N SER A 1065 38.13 50.68 23.83
CA SER A 1065 36.98 51.22 23.10
C SER A 1065 36.32 52.47 23.69
N THR A 1066 36.54 52.78 24.97
CA THR A 1066 36.01 53.98 25.63
C THR A 1066 36.96 55.19 25.56
N SER A 1067 38.18 55.00 25.06
CA SER A 1067 39.18 56.07 24.94
C SER A 1067 38.78 57.06 23.83
N ALA A 1068 38.90 58.37 24.10
CA ALA A 1068 38.51 59.42 23.14
C ALA A 1068 39.19 59.34 21.75
N ASN A 1069 40.34 58.66 21.65
CA ASN A 1069 41.06 58.44 20.39
C ASN A 1069 40.98 56.99 19.86
N TRP A 1070 39.98 56.19 20.30
CA TRP A 1070 39.86 54.77 19.93
C TRP A 1070 39.81 54.55 18.42
N THR A 1071 39.12 55.41 17.67
CA THR A 1071 39.01 55.29 16.20
C THR A 1071 40.37 55.26 15.50
N LYS A 1072 41.38 55.95 16.06
CA LYS A 1072 42.78 55.88 15.59
C LYS A 1072 43.55 54.73 16.22
N ALA A 1073 43.26 54.42 17.49
CA ALA A 1073 43.99 53.41 18.26
C ALA A 1073 43.67 51.97 17.83
N LYS A 1074 42.43 51.68 17.41
CA LYS A 1074 41.93 50.33 17.08
C LYS A 1074 42.69 49.60 15.97
N ILE A 1075 43.61 50.28 15.28
CA ILE A 1075 44.53 49.66 14.33
C ILE A 1075 45.54 48.75 15.05
N ALA A 1076 45.87 49.06 16.30
CA ALA A 1076 46.81 48.32 17.16
C ALA A 1076 46.14 47.28 18.07
N ASP A 1077 44.81 47.12 18.00
CA ASP A 1077 44.06 46.05 18.65
C ASP A 1077 44.08 44.83 17.71
N MET A 1078 44.94 43.86 17.99
CA MET A 1078 45.32 42.80 17.07
C MET A 1078 44.40 41.59 17.15
N ASN A 1079 43.76 41.37 18.30
CA ASN A 1079 42.78 40.31 18.55
C ASN A 1079 41.32 40.79 18.53
N ASN A 1080 41.07 42.09 18.32
CA ASN A 1080 39.76 42.73 18.36
C ASN A 1080 39.04 42.60 19.72
N ASP A 1081 39.77 42.52 20.83
CA ASP A 1081 39.19 42.45 22.18
C ASP A 1081 38.78 43.83 22.74
N ASN A 1082 38.90 44.87 21.92
CA ASN A 1082 38.61 46.27 22.22
C ASN A 1082 39.55 46.89 23.26
N LYS A 1083 40.74 46.31 23.44
CA LYS A 1083 41.82 46.84 24.28
C LYS A 1083 43.12 46.74 23.48
N ILE A 1084 44.11 47.50 23.92
CA ILE A 1084 45.47 47.42 23.40
C ILE A 1084 46.35 47.14 24.59
N ASP A 1085 46.74 45.89 24.76
CA ASP A 1085 47.45 45.41 25.94
C ASP A 1085 48.68 44.60 25.56
N ILE A 1086 49.22 43.88 26.55
CA ILE A 1086 50.48 43.14 26.38
C ILE A 1086 50.33 42.00 25.36
N TRP A 1087 49.12 41.50 25.15
CA TRP A 1087 48.84 40.49 24.16
C TRP A 1087 49.11 41.02 22.75
N ASP A 1088 48.63 42.22 22.42
CA ASP A 1088 48.83 42.86 21.12
C ASP A 1088 50.31 43.14 20.84
N LEU A 1089 51.05 43.57 21.87
CA LEU A 1089 52.50 43.75 21.79
C LEU A 1089 53.23 42.44 21.56
N ALA A 1090 52.90 41.40 22.34
CA ALA A 1090 53.51 40.09 22.20
C ALA A 1090 53.19 39.48 20.82
N TYR A 1091 51.98 39.74 20.31
CA TYR A 1091 51.53 39.29 19.01
C TYR A 1091 52.38 39.87 17.88
N VAL A 1092 52.59 41.18 17.85
CA VAL A 1092 53.46 41.80 16.84
C VAL A 1092 54.91 41.36 17.03
N ALA A 1093 55.43 41.37 18.26
CA ALA A 1093 56.82 41.01 18.56
C ALA A 1093 57.18 39.58 18.14
N THR A 1094 56.26 38.62 18.28
CA THR A 1094 56.48 37.21 17.89
C THR A 1094 56.42 36.98 16.38
N ASN A 1095 55.98 37.97 15.60
CA ASN A 1095 55.92 37.93 14.15
C ASN A 1095 57.00 38.79 13.45
N ILE A 1096 57.86 39.48 14.21
CA ILE A 1096 59.09 40.11 13.68
C ILE A 1096 60.08 39.01 13.32
N LYS A 1097 60.60 39.03 12.09
CA LYS A 1097 61.53 38.01 11.57
C LYS A 1097 62.99 38.36 11.77
#